data_AF-A0A550CSZ6-F1
#
_entry.id   AF-A0A550CSZ6-F1
#
_cell.length_a   1.000
_cell.length_b   1.000
_cell.length_c   1.000
_cell.angle_alpha   90.00
_cell.angle_beta   90.00
_cell.angle_gamma   90.00
#
_symmetry.space_group_name_H-M   'P 1'
#
loop_
_entity.id
_entity.type
_entity.pdbx_description
1 polymer ?
#
loop_
_entity_poly.entity_id
_entity_poly.type
_entity_poly.pdbx_seq_one_letter_code
_entity_poly.pdbx_strand_id
1 'polypeptide(L)'
;MGLLYWCTLQPTGPSSLAAVRFTAPVRVTSIRLFPAGMKPFADYEDFVSETSPDSFYLELFFNANPIHPPEKDKNRFPNSLVPTALAYAGSHVDYSVDMGSEHATRLMIIKGNFERLSLAVYGDLVADLIALKPTAAPITLPSVQSRPLTAALDPANAQNSMSIASQLLTLMSDPPPLHTVLCLMYCLKPDENDWDHADFPNVYLDLRSELENFKLDQVFFWTRPISESAPGEDISAYFLKFAQAIKEENKNHTEVVSRMLRYAASHAPTVPQRLFAVLDATSVLAVESLGEAALNDILDACANVVVARHLCRANFLAAGRAISTKKSVTHHVRSVAGRIVARLEGWRAFETALKDTNEGDHATATRFLIDIGTGEASLGIWLLCMLQHPELSSRLAQRPLPAAPAAPPLCFRRRERVITSDQFSAFVKAFLGASAVVGVACWADCLANDTCFERALAVLRLWQQTEGYAEIANHILSLDQTCRRLKWSMEDKSAPRKVELLAEQILTDLALEPKAVLREELIETILSAEPPLSFITEHDRVAMRKIAFVADDGLPAAVDELVYHAEHPFSFRRLRTVRVSLALFEQALADTVSGEWHVFQALYAEKKQSLLAHLGDLLVGVSQDLNAHFPVHVPPPLAGAAVLNQLFLTAEDLIAVIAVLAGAFQMSGRTLRGITMAMIDIVVCAGIVCSGDASSRHDSIRVSARDTELGCLDLLSQLCAADVRTDAGRAGAELVLRTLLEVALRSQGKDPAVHLAGVHRLVEHVLPQAEDMSDSSGPSYWVTDVLPNVLQELSAFFRALDLDRKVRLLARLVTLDDGLVGVGEWLLLAEIKHMADLLQALEQTPPTRDFKTLRRLHDLNLSVRLLGTLLEEPSPLLRWTVDCLASTEGLLADLTTCLTKMLERQYSSADLSAFADALAHQASHLESYARFVVCLWLLRGMQAEVSLLQSDVVLSILRDLHPTTINPPLLKMELGRTLSTVSRQRTVTPEASAFIVTILDWLTTQPNASLVVLSGANVEDLSRLYDALASVLPSDQASVLENVRLKITVDEDETLPPPAVPLPETWTITLQDLEDSRHPMTLPSTPKRNGLTPDILGPIISPPTALLRSPAATGLTKKYSNNDFRHLRQLSASMQNTSRLPSTHGETSVQ
;
A
#
# COMPACT_ATOMS: atom_id res chain seq x y z
N MET A 1 -5.33 -16.96 -26.01
CA MET A 1 -5.48 -16.33 -27.34
C MET A 1 -5.20 -17.38 -28.40
N GLY A 2 -6.03 -17.49 -29.43
CA GLY A 2 -5.82 -18.43 -30.56
C GLY A 2 -5.21 -17.74 -31.77
N LEU A 3 -4.49 -18.50 -32.62
CA LEU A 3 -4.08 -18.03 -33.95
C LEU A 3 -5.32 -17.97 -34.86
N LEU A 4 -5.69 -16.78 -35.33
CA LEU A 4 -6.82 -16.57 -36.22
C LEU A 4 -6.43 -16.76 -37.69
N TYR A 5 -5.23 -16.29 -38.07
CA TYR A 5 -4.78 -16.33 -39.46
C TYR A 5 -3.26 -16.23 -39.58
N TRP A 6 -2.67 -16.87 -40.60
CA TRP A 6 -1.26 -16.74 -40.99
C TRP A 6 -1.17 -16.61 -42.51
N CYS A 7 -0.41 -15.65 -43.02
CA CYS A 7 -0.23 -15.45 -44.46
C CYS A 7 1.03 -14.65 -44.82
N THR A 8 1.45 -14.77 -46.08
CA THR A 8 2.35 -13.82 -46.73
C THR A 8 1.56 -13.04 -47.78
N LEU A 9 1.44 -11.73 -47.61
CA LEU A 9 0.67 -10.84 -48.47
C LEU A 9 1.58 -10.15 -49.48
N GLN A 10 1.06 -9.95 -50.69
CA GLN A 10 1.65 -9.08 -51.72
C GLN A 10 0.61 -8.01 -52.06
N PRO A 11 0.97 -6.72 -52.08
CA PRO A 11 0.02 -5.68 -52.39
C PRO A 11 -0.37 -5.72 -53.87
N THR A 12 -1.60 -5.29 -54.17
CA THR A 12 -2.16 -5.30 -55.52
C THR A 12 -2.62 -3.89 -55.92
N GLY A 13 -2.34 -3.52 -57.18
CA GLY A 13 -2.74 -2.23 -57.75
C GLY A 13 -1.84 -1.03 -57.37
N PRO A 14 -2.11 0.16 -57.95
CA PRO A 14 -1.30 1.37 -57.75
C PRO A 14 -1.41 1.97 -56.34
N SER A 15 -2.32 1.47 -55.50
CA SER A 15 -2.56 1.94 -54.13
C SER A 15 -1.81 1.13 -53.06
N SER A 16 -1.00 0.13 -53.45
CA SER A 16 -0.23 -0.74 -52.56
C SER A 16 -1.04 -1.33 -51.41
N LEU A 17 -2.19 -1.96 -51.74
CA LEU A 17 -3.12 -2.54 -50.78
C LEU A 17 -3.12 -4.06 -50.79
N ALA A 18 -3.19 -4.67 -49.61
CA ALA A 18 -3.57 -6.06 -49.40
C ALA A 18 -4.76 -6.14 -48.44
N ALA A 19 -5.47 -7.26 -48.41
CA ALA A 19 -6.57 -7.45 -47.47
C ALA A 19 -6.65 -8.89 -46.97
N VAL A 20 -6.96 -9.04 -45.69
CA VAL A 20 -7.26 -10.31 -45.04
C VAL A 20 -8.75 -10.35 -44.77
N ARG A 21 -9.43 -11.34 -45.35
CA ARG A 21 -10.85 -11.60 -45.10
C ARG A 21 -10.98 -12.82 -44.20
N PHE A 22 -11.53 -12.62 -43.01
CA PHE A 22 -11.82 -13.70 -42.09
C PHE A 22 -13.11 -14.42 -42.47
N THR A 23 -13.15 -15.73 -42.31
CA THR A 23 -14.31 -16.58 -42.64
C THR A 23 -15.49 -16.36 -41.67
N ALA A 24 -15.20 -15.95 -40.44
CA ALA A 24 -16.17 -15.59 -39.40
C ALA A 24 -15.82 -14.22 -38.78
N PRO A 25 -16.74 -13.54 -38.08
CA PRO A 25 -16.39 -12.37 -37.28
C PRO A 25 -15.37 -12.76 -36.21
N VAL A 26 -14.27 -12.02 -36.14
CA VAL A 26 -13.21 -12.24 -35.17
C VAL A 26 -12.93 -10.96 -34.41
N ARG A 27 -12.47 -11.11 -33.17
CA ARG A 27 -11.85 -10.03 -32.40
C ARG A 27 -10.35 -10.24 -32.46
N VAL A 28 -9.67 -9.44 -33.27
CA VAL A 28 -8.21 -9.39 -33.34
C VAL A 28 -7.68 -8.73 -32.06
N THR A 29 -6.72 -9.38 -31.42
CA THR A 29 -6.06 -8.88 -30.20
C THR A 29 -4.58 -8.58 -30.44
N SER A 30 -3.93 -9.26 -31.39
CA SER A 30 -2.54 -8.99 -31.74
C SER A 30 -2.21 -9.38 -33.18
N ILE A 31 -1.21 -8.72 -33.75
CA ILE A 31 -0.67 -8.98 -35.09
C ILE A 31 0.85 -9.10 -34.96
N ARG A 32 1.42 -10.21 -35.40
CA ARG A 32 2.87 -10.43 -35.45
C ARG A 32 3.39 -10.33 -36.86
N LEU A 33 4.46 -9.58 -37.04
CA LEU A 33 5.24 -9.49 -38.28
C LEU A 33 6.55 -10.24 -38.11
N PHE A 34 6.97 -10.96 -39.15
CA PHE A 34 8.16 -11.81 -39.11
C PHE A 34 9.19 -11.31 -40.13
N PRO A 35 10.49 -11.35 -39.83
CA PRO A 35 11.54 -11.01 -40.78
C PRO A 35 11.81 -12.16 -41.76
N ALA A 36 12.31 -11.80 -42.94
CA ALA A 36 12.68 -12.76 -43.97
C ALA A 36 13.56 -13.90 -43.40
N GLY A 37 13.23 -15.14 -43.72
CA GLY A 37 13.95 -16.33 -43.29
C GLY A 37 13.59 -16.86 -41.89
N MET A 38 12.77 -16.14 -41.09
CA MET A 38 12.33 -16.65 -39.79
C MET A 38 11.30 -17.77 -39.94
N LYS A 39 11.40 -18.81 -39.09
CA LYS A 39 10.39 -19.88 -38.94
C LYS A 39 9.45 -19.56 -37.76
N PRO A 40 8.20 -19.12 -38.02
CA PRO A 40 7.27 -18.64 -36.98
C PRO A 40 6.78 -19.72 -36.02
N PHE A 41 6.70 -20.98 -36.50
CA PHE A 41 6.12 -22.09 -35.77
C PHE A 41 7.16 -23.20 -35.64
N ALA A 42 7.58 -23.49 -34.42
CA ALA A 42 8.66 -24.44 -34.14
C ALA A 42 8.38 -25.85 -34.69
N ASP A 43 7.10 -26.26 -34.68
CA ASP A 43 6.66 -27.58 -35.13
C ASP A 43 6.39 -27.67 -36.65
N TYR A 44 6.50 -26.56 -37.38
CA TYR A 44 6.19 -26.51 -38.82
C TYR A 44 7.28 -25.80 -39.61
N GLU A 45 8.27 -26.58 -40.06
CA GLU A 45 9.45 -26.07 -40.76
C GLU A 45 9.16 -25.45 -42.14
N ASP A 46 8.01 -25.76 -42.75
CA ASP A 46 7.61 -25.30 -44.07
C ASP A 46 7.16 -23.83 -44.09
N PHE A 47 6.86 -23.23 -42.93
CA PHE A 47 6.50 -21.82 -42.84
C PHE A 47 7.76 -20.98 -42.65
N VAL A 48 8.25 -20.43 -43.75
CA VAL A 48 9.34 -19.44 -43.75
C VAL A 48 8.77 -18.07 -44.10
N SER A 49 9.12 -17.05 -43.32
CA SER A 49 8.72 -15.68 -43.58
C SER A 49 9.49 -15.09 -44.77
N GLU A 50 8.82 -14.29 -45.59
CA GLU A 50 9.37 -13.66 -46.81
C GLU A 50 9.18 -12.13 -46.80
N THR A 51 9.14 -11.50 -45.62
CA THR A 51 8.88 -10.05 -45.52
C THR A 51 9.98 -9.21 -46.20
N SER A 52 9.60 -8.32 -47.12
CA SER A 52 10.48 -7.40 -47.88
C SER A 52 9.72 -6.09 -48.17
N PRO A 53 10.34 -4.90 -48.08
CA PRO A 53 11.74 -4.62 -47.73
C PRO A 53 12.03 -4.74 -46.23
N ASP A 54 13.29 -4.55 -45.82
CA ASP A 54 13.71 -4.72 -44.42
C ASP A 54 13.07 -3.70 -43.46
N SER A 55 12.54 -2.57 -43.93
CA SER A 55 11.76 -1.65 -43.10
C SER A 55 10.72 -0.89 -43.91
N PHE A 56 9.55 -0.61 -43.31
CA PHE A 56 8.46 0.14 -43.94
C PHE A 56 7.33 0.48 -42.94
N TYR A 57 6.54 1.50 -43.26
CA TYR A 57 5.28 1.80 -42.57
C TYR A 57 4.10 1.07 -43.22
N LEU A 58 3.14 0.65 -42.38
CA LEU A 58 1.85 0.08 -42.76
C LEU A 58 0.72 0.89 -42.12
N GLU A 59 -0.41 1.01 -42.81
CA GLU A 59 -1.69 1.44 -42.27
C GLU A 59 -2.65 0.25 -42.31
N LEU A 60 -3.13 -0.17 -41.15
CA LEU A 60 -4.17 -1.17 -41.00
C LEU A 60 -5.53 -0.49 -40.89
N PHE A 61 -6.52 -1.04 -41.58
CA PHE A 61 -7.91 -0.62 -41.47
C PHE A 61 -8.79 -1.81 -41.14
N PHE A 62 -9.47 -1.75 -40.00
CA PHE A 62 -10.45 -2.77 -39.62
C PHE A 62 -11.86 -2.30 -39.97
N ASN A 63 -12.67 -3.20 -40.55
CA ASN A 63 -14.11 -2.97 -40.64
C ASN A 63 -14.78 -3.35 -39.30
N ALA A 64 -15.04 -2.35 -38.45
CA ALA A 64 -15.62 -2.55 -37.13
C ALA A 64 -17.13 -2.83 -37.23
N ASN A 65 -17.54 -4.07 -36.94
CA ASN A 65 -18.95 -4.46 -36.82
C ASN A 65 -19.34 -4.55 -35.34
N PRO A 66 -20.37 -3.84 -34.87
CA PRO A 66 -20.84 -3.96 -33.49
C PRO A 66 -21.46 -5.36 -33.26
N ILE A 67 -21.12 -5.97 -32.12
CA ILE A 67 -21.59 -7.31 -31.74
C ILE A 67 -23.06 -7.25 -31.25
N HIS A 68 -23.50 -6.11 -30.69
CA HIS A 68 -24.87 -5.87 -30.23
C HIS A 68 -25.40 -4.53 -30.79
N PRO A 69 -25.93 -4.48 -32.02
CA PRO A 69 -26.50 -3.25 -32.55
C PRO A 69 -27.81 -2.89 -31.81
N PRO A 70 -27.99 -1.64 -31.33
CA PRO A 70 -29.25 -1.20 -30.73
C PRO A 70 -30.38 -1.28 -31.77
N GLU A 71 -31.57 -1.73 -31.36
CA GLU A 71 -32.69 -2.10 -32.25
C GLU A 71 -33.12 -1.00 -33.24
N LYS A 72 -32.80 0.27 -32.98
CA LYS A 72 -33.15 1.43 -33.82
C LYS A 72 -32.20 1.70 -35.00
N ASP A 73 -31.00 1.10 -35.03
CA ASP A 73 -29.95 1.41 -36.01
C ASP A 73 -29.58 0.24 -36.95
N LYS A 74 -30.48 -0.74 -37.13
CA LYS A 74 -30.24 -1.90 -38.02
C LYS A 74 -29.91 -1.55 -39.49
N ASN A 75 -30.16 -0.31 -39.94
CA ASN A 75 -30.01 0.11 -41.34
C ASN A 75 -28.84 1.09 -41.61
N ARG A 76 -28.03 1.46 -40.62
CA ARG A 76 -26.78 2.21 -40.87
C ARG A 76 -25.62 1.49 -40.19
N PHE A 77 -24.94 0.63 -40.94
CA PHE A 77 -23.61 0.17 -40.56
C PHE A 77 -22.62 1.25 -41.00
N PRO A 78 -22.05 2.06 -40.09
CA PRO A 78 -20.91 2.88 -40.47
C PRO A 78 -19.77 1.91 -40.77
N ASN A 79 -19.38 1.80 -42.05
CA ASN A 79 -18.09 1.21 -42.44
C ASN A 79 -16.97 2.15 -41.93
N SER A 80 -16.85 2.30 -40.62
CA SER A 80 -15.80 3.10 -40.01
C SER A 80 -14.53 2.27 -40.06
N LEU A 81 -13.67 2.59 -41.01
CA LEU A 81 -12.32 2.08 -41.07
C LEU A 81 -11.50 2.86 -40.05
N VAL A 82 -11.11 2.23 -38.95
CA VAL A 82 -10.18 2.83 -37.99
C VAL A 82 -8.76 2.59 -38.51
N PRO A 83 -8.01 3.64 -38.89
CA PRO A 83 -6.62 3.49 -39.29
C PRO A 83 -5.72 3.23 -38.08
N THR A 84 -4.86 2.23 -38.16
CA THR A 84 -3.77 1.98 -37.21
C THR A 84 -2.46 1.93 -37.97
N ALA A 85 -1.56 2.87 -37.72
CA ALA A 85 -0.24 2.84 -38.33
C ALA A 85 0.67 1.85 -37.58
N LEU A 86 1.39 0.99 -38.31
CA LEU A 86 2.43 0.10 -37.78
C LEU A 86 3.76 0.42 -38.46
N ALA A 87 4.86 0.31 -37.73
CA ALA A 87 6.21 0.60 -38.22
C ALA A 87 7.10 -0.63 -38.13
N TYR A 88 7.34 -1.30 -39.25
CA TYR A 88 8.18 -2.48 -39.30
C TYR A 88 9.65 -2.09 -39.51
N ALA A 89 10.53 -2.39 -38.54
CA ALA A 89 11.96 -2.06 -38.54
C ALA A 89 12.88 -3.30 -38.72
N GLY A 90 12.42 -4.32 -39.43
CA GLY A 90 13.28 -5.45 -39.87
C GLY A 90 13.50 -6.56 -38.85
N SER A 91 12.77 -6.56 -37.75
CA SER A 91 12.81 -7.62 -36.74
C SER A 91 11.44 -8.23 -36.50
N HIS A 92 11.41 -9.36 -35.80
CA HIS A 92 10.15 -9.93 -35.32
C HIS A 92 9.49 -8.97 -34.32
N VAL A 93 8.26 -8.55 -34.61
CA VAL A 93 7.50 -7.60 -33.78
C VAL A 93 6.07 -8.08 -33.59
N ASP A 94 5.55 -7.94 -32.37
CA ASP A 94 4.16 -8.21 -32.01
C ASP A 94 3.45 -6.89 -31.68
N TYR A 95 2.38 -6.60 -32.39
CA TYR A 95 1.54 -5.41 -32.19
C TYR A 95 0.25 -5.82 -31.51
N SER A 96 -0.03 -5.27 -30.34
CA SER A 96 -1.35 -5.39 -29.71
C SER A 96 -2.38 -4.55 -30.46
N VAL A 97 -3.56 -5.11 -30.70
CA VAL A 97 -4.70 -4.42 -31.32
C VAL A 97 -5.83 -4.37 -30.30
N ASP A 98 -6.22 -3.18 -29.86
CA ASP A 98 -7.38 -3.00 -28.99
C ASP A 98 -8.63 -2.68 -29.82
N MET A 99 -9.43 -3.71 -30.09
CA MET A 99 -10.70 -3.57 -30.80
C MET A 99 -11.89 -3.36 -29.83
N GLY A 100 -11.67 -3.47 -28.52
CA GLY A 100 -12.72 -3.50 -27.50
C GLY A 100 -13.59 -4.77 -27.53
N SER A 101 -14.39 -4.95 -26.48
CA SER A 101 -15.32 -6.08 -26.36
C SER A 101 -16.58 -5.92 -27.23
N GLU A 102 -16.84 -4.72 -27.75
CA GLU A 102 -18.10 -4.39 -28.41
C GLU A 102 -18.07 -4.57 -29.93
N HIS A 103 -16.88 -4.74 -30.52
CA HIS A 103 -16.68 -4.79 -31.96
C HIS A 103 -16.01 -6.11 -32.39
N ALA A 104 -16.32 -6.50 -33.63
CA ALA A 104 -15.70 -7.61 -34.34
C ALA A 104 -15.41 -7.21 -35.79
N THR A 105 -14.41 -7.83 -36.41
CA THR A 105 -14.05 -7.58 -37.80
C THR A 105 -14.16 -8.84 -38.65
N ARG A 106 -14.51 -8.67 -39.92
CA ARG A 106 -14.39 -9.70 -40.98
C ARG A 106 -13.38 -9.32 -42.05
N LEU A 107 -12.86 -8.08 -42.01
CA LEU A 107 -11.97 -7.54 -43.03
C LEU A 107 -10.92 -6.66 -42.36
N MET A 108 -9.67 -6.99 -42.61
CA MET A 108 -8.51 -6.17 -42.31
C MET A 108 -7.88 -5.76 -43.64
N ILE A 109 -7.79 -4.46 -43.91
CA ILE A 109 -7.10 -3.91 -45.08
C ILE A 109 -5.73 -3.42 -44.61
N ILE A 110 -4.70 -3.71 -45.38
CA ILE A 110 -3.32 -3.33 -45.10
C ILE A 110 -2.84 -2.49 -46.27
N LYS A 111 -2.40 -1.27 -45.98
CA LYS A 111 -1.79 -0.35 -46.94
C LYS A 111 -0.35 -0.10 -46.53
N GLY A 112 0.60 -0.08 -47.44
CA GLY A 112 1.97 0.30 -47.09
C GLY A 112 2.96 -0.01 -48.19
N ASN A 113 4.22 0.40 -47.95
CA ASN A 113 5.30 0.28 -48.93
C ASN A 113 6.05 -1.06 -48.79
N PHE A 114 5.32 -2.18 -48.85
CA PHE A 114 5.90 -3.53 -48.78
C PHE A 114 5.84 -4.24 -50.14
N GLU A 115 6.78 -5.13 -50.41
CA GLU A 115 6.73 -6.06 -51.55
C GLU A 115 6.07 -7.38 -51.14
N ARG A 116 6.47 -7.88 -49.96
CA ARG A 116 5.93 -9.09 -49.32
C ARG A 116 5.84 -8.85 -47.81
N LEU A 117 4.76 -9.31 -47.19
CA LEU A 117 4.52 -9.15 -45.75
C LEU A 117 4.05 -10.47 -45.15
N SER A 118 4.89 -11.13 -44.36
CA SER A 118 4.48 -12.31 -43.58
C SER A 118 3.97 -11.90 -42.21
N LEU A 119 2.71 -12.23 -41.92
CA LEU A 119 2.05 -11.86 -40.67
C LEU A 119 1.18 -12.97 -40.08
N ALA A 120 1.13 -13.02 -38.75
CA ALA A 120 0.20 -13.83 -37.97
C ALA A 120 -0.79 -12.93 -37.23
N VAL A 121 -2.08 -13.25 -37.28
CA VAL A 121 -3.15 -12.55 -36.56
C VAL A 121 -3.66 -13.43 -35.44
N TYR A 122 -3.72 -12.90 -34.22
CA TYR A 122 -4.20 -13.59 -33.03
C TYR A 122 -5.46 -12.92 -32.47
N GLY A 123 -6.28 -13.71 -31.78
CA GLY A 123 -7.50 -13.22 -31.14
C GLY A 123 -8.53 -14.32 -30.91
N ASP A 124 -9.80 -13.93 -30.88
CA ASP A 124 -10.93 -14.79 -30.54
C ASP A 124 -11.99 -14.81 -31.65
N LEU A 125 -12.61 -15.97 -31.87
CA LEU A 125 -13.76 -16.12 -32.76
C LEU A 125 -15.02 -15.59 -32.07
N VAL A 126 -15.70 -14.63 -32.70
CA VAL A 126 -16.98 -14.10 -32.25
C VAL A 126 -18.07 -14.88 -32.98
N ALA A 127 -18.36 -16.09 -32.50
CA ALA A 127 -19.50 -16.87 -32.96
C ALA A 127 -20.75 -16.50 -32.15
N ASP A 128 -21.90 -16.38 -32.80
CA ASP A 128 -23.19 -16.40 -32.11
C ASP A 128 -23.25 -17.64 -31.22
N LEU A 129 -23.59 -17.42 -29.95
CA LEU A 129 -23.72 -18.42 -28.88
C LEU A 129 -24.44 -19.69 -29.37
N ILE A 130 -23.70 -20.70 -29.82
CA ILE A 130 -24.18 -22.07 -29.87
C ILE A 130 -23.45 -22.85 -28.78
N ALA A 131 -24.19 -23.05 -27.68
CA ALA A 131 -23.98 -23.98 -26.57
C ALA A 131 -22.58 -24.03 -25.96
N LEU A 132 -22.51 -23.73 -24.65
CA LEU A 132 -21.39 -24.07 -23.76
C LEU A 132 -20.90 -25.51 -24.04
N LYS A 133 -19.82 -25.63 -24.81
CA LYS A 133 -18.94 -26.79 -24.68
C LYS A 133 -18.43 -26.78 -23.23
N PRO A 134 -18.37 -27.93 -22.54
CA PRO A 134 -17.79 -28.00 -21.21
C PRO A 134 -16.40 -27.38 -21.28
N THR A 135 -16.18 -26.39 -20.43
CA THR A 135 -14.95 -25.63 -20.30
C THR A 135 -13.79 -26.61 -20.26
N ALA A 136 -13.06 -26.76 -21.37
CA ALA A 136 -11.73 -27.32 -21.29
C ALA A 136 -11.00 -26.46 -20.26
N ALA A 137 -10.45 -27.09 -19.22
CA ALA A 137 -9.67 -26.39 -18.21
C ALA A 137 -8.73 -25.43 -18.95
N PRO A 138 -8.71 -24.12 -18.60
CA PRO A 138 -7.92 -23.15 -19.32
C PRO A 138 -6.50 -23.69 -19.41
N ILE A 139 -6.06 -24.00 -20.63
CA ILE A 139 -4.67 -24.32 -20.87
C ILE A 139 -3.94 -23.02 -20.59
N THR A 140 -3.35 -22.95 -19.41
CA THR A 140 -2.43 -21.88 -19.05
C THR A 140 -1.34 -21.90 -20.10
N LEU A 141 -1.32 -20.87 -20.96
CA LEU A 141 -0.16 -20.63 -21.81
C LEU A 141 1.06 -20.60 -20.90
N PRO A 142 2.22 -21.14 -21.32
CA PRO A 142 3.45 -21.01 -20.57
C PRO A 142 3.65 -19.52 -20.33
N SER A 143 3.47 -19.16 -19.08
CA SER A 143 3.53 -17.79 -18.65
C SER A 143 5.00 -17.38 -18.90
N VAL A 144 5.27 -16.27 -19.60
CA VAL A 144 6.64 -15.80 -19.88
C VAL A 144 7.35 -15.53 -18.55
N GLN A 145 8.04 -16.53 -18.01
CA GLN A 145 8.77 -16.38 -16.76
C GLN A 145 9.82 -15.30 -16.98
N SER A 146 9.82 -14.28 -16.13
CA SER A 146 10.88 -13.28 -16.09
C SER A 146 12.17 -14.03 -15.85
N ARG A 147 12.99 -14.17 -16.89
CA ARG A 147 14.31 -14.75 -16.73
C ARG A 147 15.16 -13.71 -15.98
N PRO A 148 15.93 -14.12 -14.96
CA PRO A 148 16.90 -13.21 -14.37
C PRO A 148 17.82 -12.67 -15.48
N LEU A 149 18.30 -11.43 -15.31
CA LEU A 149 19.26 -10.85 -16.24
C LEU A 149 20.45 -11.79 -16.39
N THR A 150 20.98 -11.89 -17.60
CA THR A 150 22.23 -12.61 -17.83
C THR A 150 23.36 -11.87 -17.11
N ALA A 151 24.33 -12.60 -16.56
CA ALA A 151 25.45 -11.99 -15.82
C ALA A 151 26.24 -10.95 -16.64
N ALA A 152 26.19 -11.03 -17.98
CA ALA A 152 26.80 -10.06 -18.88
C ALA A 152 26.06 -8.71 -18.94
N LEU A 153 24.77 -8.68 -18.59
CA LEU A 153 23.90 -7.50 -18.64
C LEU A 153 23.50 -7.00 -17.24
N ASP A 154 24.15 -7.51 -16.19
CA ASP A 154 23.82 -7.25 -14.80
C ASP A 154 24.99 -6.58 -14.04
N PRO A 155 25.16 -5.25 -14.16
CA PRO A 155 26.22 -4.50 -13.47
C PRO A 155 26.28 -4.72 -11.95
N ALA A 156 25.12 -4.86 -11.29
CA ALA A 156 25.00 -5.03 -9.84
C ALA A 156 25.76 -6.28 -9.35
N ASN A 157 25.70 -7.35 -10.14
CA ASN A 157 26.32 -8.64 -9.84
C ASN A 157 27.64 -8.85 -10.60
N ALA A 158 28.11 -7.85 -11.35
CA ALA A 158 29.39 -7.90 -12.05
C ALA A 158 30.58 -7.58 -11.12
N GLN A 159 31.75 -8.15 -11.45
CA GLN A 159 33.01 -7.78 -10.80
C GLN A 159 33.47 -6.38 -11.24
N ASN A 160 33.30 -6.05 -12.52
CA ASN A 160 33.49 -4.71 -13.07
C ASN A 160 32.16 -4.18 -13.61
N SER A 161 31.56 -3.24 -12.90
CA SER A 161 30.26 -2.64 -13.23
C SER A 161 30.27 -1.79 -14.52
N MET A 162 31.43 -1.34 -15.00
CA MET A 162 31.57 -0.57 -16.24
C MET A 162 31.92 -1.42 -17.46
N SER A 163 32.03 -2.74 -17.31
CA SER A 163 32.43 -3.64 -18.39
C SER A 163 31.52 -3.56 -19.62
N ILE A 164 30.21 -3.39 -19.42
CA ILE A 164 29.23 -3.25 -20.49
C ILE A 164 29.50 -2.00 -21.33
N ALA A 165 29.76 -0.85 -20.69
CA ALA A 165 30.08 0.40 -21.38
C ALA A 165 31.35 0.26 -22.23
N SER A 166 32.41 -0.36 -21.68
CA SER A 166 33.64 -0.63 -22.44
C SER A 166 33.39 -1.59 -23.62
N GLN A 167 32.59 -2.63 -23.44
CA GLN A 167 32.24 -3.58 -24.51
C GLN A 167 31.43 -2.92 -25.63
N LEU A 168 30.50 -2.03 -25.30
CA LEU A 168 29.75 -1.26 -26.30
C LEU A 168 30.68 -0.37 -27.13
N LEU A 169 31.65 0.29 -26.50
CA LEU A 169 32.64 1.10 -27.23
C LEU A 169 33.43 0.28 -28.26
N THR A 170 33.73 -1.00 -27.99
CA THR A 170 34.46 -1.87 -28.95
C THR A 170 33.72 -2.13 -30.26
N LEU A 171 32.44 -1.76 -30.37
CA LEU A 171 31.69 -1.80 -31.62
C LEU A 171 32.14 -0.72 -32.62
N MET A 172 32.97 0.23 -32.18
CA MET A 172 33.55 1.30 -33.00
C MET A 172 34.93 0.90 -33.56
N SER A 173 35.30 1.45 -34.72
CA SER A 173 36.53 1.08 -35.44
C SER A 173 37.83 1.56 -34.77
N ASP A 174 37.76 2.57 -33.89
CA ASP A 174 38.85 3.05 -33.03
C ASP A 174 38.27 3.69 -31.74
N PRO A 175 38.00 2.90 -30.68
CA PRO A 175 37.30 3.40 -29.52
C PRO A 175 38.21 4.22 -28.57
N PRO A 176 37.85 5.46 -28.23
CA PRO A 176 38.57 6.20 -27.19
C PRO A 176 38.41 5.54 -25.81
N PRO A 177 39.33 5.82 -24.87
CA PRO A 177 39.19 5.37 -23.49
C PRO A 177 37.87 5.84 -22.86
N LEU A 178 37.25 4.97 -22.03
CA LEU A 178 35.96 5.28 -21.39
C LEU A 178 36.01 6.57 -20.56
N HIS A 179 37.11 6.83 -19.83
CA HIS A 179 37.23 8.06 -19.03
C HIS A 179 37.19 9.32 -19.91
N THR A 180 37.80 9.29 -21.11
CA THR A 180 37.78 10.40 -22.06
C THR A 180 36.37 10.64 -22.56
N VAL A 181 35.66 9.57 -22.91
CA VAL A 181 34.25 9.64 -23.33
C VAL A 181 33.38 10.28 -22.25
N LEU A 182 33.48 9.79 -21.00
CA LEU A 182 32.69 10.32 -19.89
C LEU A 182 33.02 11.79 -19.60
N CYS A 183 34.29 12.17 -19.71
CA CYS A 183 34.74 13.55 -19.54
C CYS A 183 34.16 14.48 -20.62
N LEU A 184 34.21 14.09 -21.90
CA LEU A 184 33.71 14.90 -23.02
C LEU A 184 32.18 14.92 -23.13
N MET A 185 31.49 13.90 -22.63
CA MET A 185 30.02 13.87 -22.67
C MET A 185 29.41 14.64 -21.52
N TYR A 186 29.90 14.44 -20.30
CA TYR A 186 29.26 14.99 -19.10
C TYR A 186 29.95 16.24 -18.53
N CYS A 187 31.28 16.36 -18.66
CA CYS A 187 32.04 17.37 -17.91
C CYS A 187 32.49 18.57 -18.76
N LEU A 188 33.07 18.29 -19.92
CA LEU A 188 33.68 19.27 -20.81
C LEU A 188 32.90 19.30 -22.10
N LYS A 189 32.45 20.49 -22.53
CA LYS A 189 31.80 20.67 -23.82
C LYS A 189 32.87 21.08 -24.84
N PRO A 190 33.20 20.22 -25.83
CA PRO A 190 34.18 20.55 -26.86
C PRO A 190 33.69 21.71 -27.74
N ASP A 191 34.61 22.54 -28.22
CA ASP A 191 34.29 23.60 -29.17
C ASP A 191 33.90 23.01 -30.54
N GLU A 192 33.08 23.72 -31.31
CA GLU A 192 32.63 23.26 -32.65
C GLU A 192 33.81 22.87 -33.55
N ASN A 193 34.90 23.64 -33.51
CA ASN A 193 36.11 23.39 -34.30
C ASN A 193 36.85 22.10 -33.89
N ASP A 194 36.67 21.61 -32.66
CA ASP A 194 37.35 20.40 -32.18
C ASP A 194 36.72 19.15 -32.77
N TRP A 195 35.40 19.15 -33.04
CA TRP A 195 34.70 18.03 -33.67
C TRP A 195 35.22 17.71 -35.07
N ASP A 196 35.64 18.74 -35.80
CA ASP A 196 36.19 18.63 -37.16
C ASP A 196 37.70 18.31 -37.18
N HIS A 197 38.36 18.26 -36.02
CA HIS A 197 39.80 18.01 -35.94
C HIS A 197 40.13 16.53 -36.23
N ALA A 198 41.10 16.27 -37.10
CA ALA A 198 41.44 14.91 -37.54
C ALA A 198 41.85 13.96 -36.39
N ASP A 199 42.47 14.51 -35.34
CA ASP A 199 42.90 13.76 -34.16
C ASP A 199 41.84 13.67 -33.04
N PHE A 200 40.64 14.24 -33.23
CA PHE A 200 39.55 14.14 -32.23
C PHE A 200 39.13 12.68 -32.04
N PRO A 201 38.92 12.18 -30.79
CA PRO A 201 38.83 12.89 -29.51
C PRO A 201 40.16 13.09 -28.75
N ASN A 202 41.29 12.77 -29.35
CA ASN A 202 42.62 12.87 -28.73
C ASN A 202 43.22 14.28 -28.84
N VAL A 203 42.37 15.31 -28.80
CA VAL A 203 42.78 16.72 -28.78
C VAL A 203 42.83 17.18 -27.33
N TYR A 204 44.04 17.41 -26.82
CA TYR A 204 44.28 17.73 -25.42
C TYR A 204 44.61 19.21 -25.21
N LEU A 205 44.41 19.68 -23.97
CA LEU A 205 44.82 21.01 -23.53
C LEU A 205 46.36 21.09 -23.44
N ASP A 206 46.97 22.03 -24.17
CA ASP A 206 48.40 22.31 -24.06
C ASP A 206 48.69 23.35 -22.97
N LEU A 207 48.97 22.85 -21.76
CA LEU A 207 49.24 23.67 -20.59
C LEU A 207 50.50 24.55 -20.73
N ARG A 208 51.44 24.24 -21.63
CA ARG A 208 52.64 25.07 -21.85
C ARG A 208 52.28 26.31 -22.65
N SER A 209 51.53 26.15 -23.73
CA SER A 209 51.00 27.25 -24.53
C SER A 209 50.11 28.18 -23.68
N GLU A 210 49.26 27.61 -22.84
CA GLU A 210 48.40 28.36 -21.91
C GLU A 210 49.20 29.09 -20.82
N LEU A 211 50.32 28.51 -20.35
CA LEU A 211 51.21 29.15 -19.38
C LEU A 211 51.94 30.36 -19.99
N GLU A 212 52.38 30.27 -21.25
CA GLU A 212 53.07 31.36 -21.96
C GLU A 212 52.15 32.56 -22.21
N ASN A 213 50.86 32.31 -22.46
CA ASN A 213 49.85 33.34 -22.73
C ASN A 213 48.91 33.63 -21.55
N PHE A 214 49.30 33.22 -20.34
CA PHE A 214 48.41 33.21 -19.17
C PHE A 214 47.76 34.58 -18.89
N LYS A 215 46.42 34.60 -18.91
CA LYS A 215 45.60 35.73 -18.44
C LYS A 215 44.52 35.20 -17.51
N LEU A 216 44.36 35.84 -16.35
CA LEU A 216 43.39 35.41 -15.33
C LEU A 216 41.96 35.39 -15.90
N ASP A 217 41.61 36.36 -16.74
CA ASP A 217 40.29 36.45 -17.40
C ASP A 217 40.07 35.40 -18.53
N GLN A 218 41.10 34.65 -18.93
CA GLN A 218 41.00 33.60 -19.98
C GLN A 218 40.92 32.19 -19.41
N VAL A 219 40.99 32.05 -18.08
CA VAL A 219 40.82 30.77 -17.35
C VAL A 219 39.47 30.09 -17.64
N PHE A 220 38.52 30.81 -18.23
CA PHE A 220 37.16 30.36 -18.51
C PHE A 220 37.00 29.40 -19.70
N PHE A 221 38.06 29.03 -20.41
CA PHE A 221 37.98 28.27 -21.68
C PHE A 221 38.59 26.86 -21.66
N TRP A 222 38.65 26.19 -20.51
CA TRP A 222 39.10 24.78 -20.47
C TRP A 222 38.01 23.85 -21.03
N THR A 223 37.90 23.78 -22.36
CA THR A 223 36.96 22.92 -23.10
C THR A 223 37.57 21.55 -23.46
N ARG A 224 38.91 21.41 -23.33
CA ARG A 224 39.66 20.21 -23.71
C ARG A 224 40.17 19.41 -22.51
N PRO A 225 40.26 18.07 -22.63
CA PRO A 225 40.84 17.21 -21.60
C PRO A 225 42.35 17.43 -21.46
N ILE A 226 42.90 17.23 -20.26
CA ILE A 226 44.36 17.16 -20.05
C ILE A 226 44.83 15.75 -20.44
N SER A 227 45.90 15.66 -21.22
CA SER A 227 46.49 14.36 -21.60
C SER A 227 46.94 13.57 -20.38
N GLU A 228 46.69 12.25 -20.34
CA GLU A 228 47.23 11.37 -19.29
C GLU A 228 48.76 11.35 -19.25
N SER A 229 49.39 11.63 -20.40
CA SER A 229 50.85 11.73 -20.55
C SER A 229 51.42 13.11 -20.21
N ALA A 230 50.58 14.07 -19.82
CA ALA A 230 51.02 15.42 -19.51
C ALA A 230 52.00 15.42 -18.33
N PRO A 231 53.17 16.09 -18.45
CA PRO A 231 54.16 16.15 -17.39
C PRO A 231 53.56 16.76 -16.12
N GLY A 232 53.86 16.15 -14.98
CA GLY A 232 53.27 16.61 -13.73
C GLY A 232 53.71 18.01 -13.30
N GLU A 233 54.89 18.40 -13.79
CA GLU A 233 55.50 19.71 -13.57
C GLU A 233 54.74 20.82 -14.31
N ASP A 234 54.25 20.55 -15.53
CA ASP A 234 53.53 21.55 -16.34
C ASP A 234 52.21 21.95 -15.69
N ILE A 235 51.44 20.96 -15.18
CA ILE A 235 50.20 21.19 -14.42
C ILE A 235 50.49 22.00 -13.14
N SER A 236 51.56 21.68 -12.44
CA SER A 236 51.93 22.36 -11.19
C SER A 236 52.39 23.80 -11.45
N ALA A 237 53.16 24.02 -12.52
CA ALA A 237 53.63 25.35 -12.93
C ALA A 237 52.46 26.26 -13.32
N TYR A 238 51.48 25.74 -14.06
CA TYR A 238 50.26 26.47 -14.40
C TYR A 238 49.48 26.89 -13.14
N PHE A 239 49.20 25.97 -12.23
CA PHE A 239 48.46 26.32 -11.00
C PHE A 239 49.24 27.25 -10.07
N LEU A 240 50.58 27.16 -10.04
CA LEU A 240 51.40 28.11 -9.29
C LEU A 240 51.26 29.53 -9.86
N LYS A 241 51.27 29.68 -11.19
CA LYS A 241 51.06 30.97 -11.85
C LYS A 241 49.66 31.52 -11.59
N PHE A 242 48.64 30.66 -11.65
CA PHE A 242 47.26 31.00 -11.30
C PHE A 242 47.12 31.49 -9.85
N ALA A 243 47.72 30.78 -8.89
CA ALA A 243 47.69 31.17 -7.48
C ALA A 243 48.46 32.47 -7.21
N GLN A 244 49.54 32.75 -7.94
CA GLN A 244 50.25 34.04 -7.88
C GLN A 244 49.37 35.18 -8.40
N ALA A 245 48.72 35.01 -9.55
CA ALA A 245 47.85 36.03 -10.13
C ALA A 245 46.68 36.43 -9.20
N ILE A 246 46.08 35.45 -8.52
CA ILE A 246 45.03 35.71 -7.51
C ILE A 246 45.56 36.54 -6.34
N LYS A 247 46.80 36.31 -5.89
CA LYS A 247 47.41 37.04 -4.77
C LYS A 247 47.85 38.46 -5.16
N GLU A 248 48.24 38.67 -6.42
CA GLU A 248 48.71 39.96 -6.93
C GLU A 248 47.57 40.94 -7.23
N GLU A 249 46.41 40.44 -7.66
CA GLU A 249 45.23 41.27 -7.93
C GLU A 249 44.33 41.42 -6.68
N ASN A 250 44.19 42.64 -6.14
CA ASN A 250 43.32 42.95 -4.97
C ASN A 250 41.80 43.00 -5.32
N LYS A 251 41.30 42.08 -6.13
CA LYS A 251 39.88 42.00 -6.52
C LYS A 251 39.20 40.78 -5.90
N ASN A 252 37.86 40.77 -5.89
CA ASN A 252 37.10 39.57 -5.53
C ASN A 252 37.20 38.54 -6.67
N HIS A 253 37.99 37.48 -6.47
CA HIS A 253 38.26 36.43 -7.47
C HIS A 253 37.36 35.19 -7.32
N THR A 254 36.30 35.30 -6.53
CA THR A 254 35.47 34.16 -6.14
C THR A 254 34.90 33.40 -7.35
N GLU A 255 34.42 34.10 -8.38
CA GLU A 255 33.88 33.48 -9.61
C GLU A 255 34.95 32.77 -10.47
N VAL A 256 36.15 33.36 -10.55
CA VAL A 256 37.27 32.76 -11.30
C VAL A 256 37.74 31.49 -10.59
N VAL A 257 37.83 31.54 -9.26
CA VAL A 257 38.24 30.38 -8.44
C VAL A 257 37.19 29.29 -8.46
N SER A 258 35.90 29.59 -8.32
CA SER A 258 34.83 28.58 -8.40
C SER A 258 34.85 27.87 -9.75
N ARG A 259 35.04 28.61 -10.85
CA ARG A 259 35.05 28.03 -12.18
C ARG A 259 36.30 27.20 -12.45
N MET A 260 37.48 27.67 -11.99
CA MET A 260 38.71 26.87 -12.05
C MET A 260 38.56 25.57 -11.25
N LEU A 261 37.92 25.61 -10.09
CA LEU A 261 37.64 24.40 -9.30
C LEU A 261 36.75 23.42 -10.06
N ARG A 262 35.70 23.91 -10.75
CA ARG A 262 34.86 23.07 -11.60
C ARG A 262 35.69 22.39 -12.70
N TYR A 263 36.47 23.15 -13.47
CA TYR A 263 37.30 22.58 -14.53
C TYR A 263 38.35 21.61 -14.01
N ALA A 264 39.06 21.96 -12.93
CA ALA A 264 40.01 21.04 -12.30
C ALA A 264 39.31 19.74 -11.83
N ALA A 265 38.10 19.85 -11.28
CA ALA A 265 37.30 18.71 -10.85
C ALA A 265 36.84 17.80 -12.00
N SER A 266 36.67 18.35 -13.21
CA SER A 266 36.32 17.65 -14.45
C SER A 266 37.42 16.74 -15.01
N HIS A 267 38.61 16.73 -14.41
CA HIS A 267 39.73 15.88 -14.80
C HIS A 267 40.09 14.86 -13.71
N ALA A 268 41.17 14.10 -13.93
CA ALA A 268 41.67 13.11 -12.99
C ALA A 268 41.89 13.71 -11.58
N PRO A 269 41.63 12.97 -10.49
CA PRO A 269 41.75 13.48 -9.11
C PRO A 269 43.11 14.08 -8.73
N THR A 270 44.17 13.76 -9.48
CA THR A 270 45.51 14.34 -9.31
C THR A 270 45.60 15.82 -9.68
N VAL A 271 44.72 16.30 -10.57
CA VAL A 271 44.65 17.70 -11.02
C VAL A 271 44.17 18.63 -9.88
N PRO A 272 43.00 18.43 -9.26
CA PRO A 272 42.57 19.27 -8.14
C PRO A 272 43.49 19.15 -6.93
N GLN A 273 44.14 17.99 -6.69
CA GLN A 273 45.16 17.85 -5.64
C GLN A 273 46.31 18.87 -5.81
N ARG A 274 46.77 19.08 -7.05
CA ARG A 274 47.84 20.05 -7.36
C ARG A 274 47.38 21.49 -7.24
N LEU A 275 46.14 21.79 -7.60
CA LEU A 275 45.55 23.12 -7.37
C LEU A 275 45.53 23.46 -5.87
N PHE A 276 45.06 22.54 -5.02
CA PHE A 276 45.03 22.77 -3.56
C PHE A 276 46.40 22.78 -2.89
N ALA A 277 47.45 22.27 -3.56
CA ALA A 277 48.82 22.37 -3.07
C ALA A 277 49.36 23.81 -3.12
N VAL A 278 48.81 24.66 -3.99
CA VAL A 278 49.27 26.05 -4.22
C VAL A 278 48.23 27.11 -3.84
N LEU A 279 46.94 26.76 -3.77
CA LEU A 279 45.82 27.65 -3.47
C LEU A 279 45.06 27.22 -2.20
N ASP A 280 44.90 28.13 -1.23
CA ASP A 280 43.94 27.95 -0.13
C ASP A 280 42.55 28.45 -0.55
N ALA A 281 41.81 27.57 -1.22
CA ALA A 281 40.49 27.90 -1.75
C ALA A 281 39.51 28.37 -0.66
N THR A 282 39.63 27.88 0.58
CA THR A 282 38.72 28.27 1.67
C THR A 282 38.92 29.71 2.14
N SER A 283 40.11 30.27 1.94
CA SER A 283 40.39 31.67 2.25
C SER A 283 39.87 32.64 1.18
N VAL A 284 39.79 32.17 -0.08
CA VAL A 284 39.35 32.98 -1.23
C VAL A 284 37.84 32.88 -1.44
N LEU A 285 37.25 31.70 -1.22
CA LEU A 285 35.83 31.45 -1.32
C LEU A 285 35.10 31.90 -0.05
N ALA A 286 34.90 33.22 0.09
CA ALA A 286 34.02 33.75 1.13
C ALA A 286 32.56 33.42 0.76
N VAL A 287 32.02 32.37 1.37
CA VAL A 287 30.71 31.76 1.03
C VAL A 287 29.57 32.80 1.00
N GLU A 288 29.59 33.77 1.90
CA GLU A 288 28.59 34.86 1.99
C GLU A 288 28.60 35.84 0.81
N SER A 289 29.68 35.84 0.02
CA SER A 289 29.87 36.71 -1.15
C SER A 289 29.74 35.98 -2.48
N LEU A 290 29.40 34.68 -2.45
CA LEU A 290 29.23 33.87 -3.66
C LEU A 290 27.97 34.29 -4.43
N GLY A 291 28.15 34.61 -5.72
CA GLY A 291 27.05 34.72 -6.67
C GLY A 291 26.46 33.36 -7.05
N GLU A 292 25.31 33.40 -7.71
CA GLU A 292 24.57 32.20 -8.15
C GLU A 292 25.40 31.28 -9.07
N ALA A 293 26.06 31.84 -10.08
CA ALA A 293 26.91 31.07 -10.99
C ALA A 293 28.10 30.41 -10.26
N ALA A 294 28.73 31.12 -9.31
CA ALA A 294 29.84 30.59 -8.54
C ALA A 294 29.41 29.43 -7.62
N LEU A 295 28.19 29.50 -7.06
CA LEU A 295 27.62 28.42 -6.27
C LEU A 295 27.36 27.17 -7.10
N ASN A 296 26.82 27.32 -8.32
CA ASN A 296 26.62 26.18 -9.22
C ASN A 296 27.95 25.55 -9.65
N ASP A 297 28.97 26.36 -9.96
CA ASP A 297 30.32 25.87 -10.26
C ASP A 297 30.93 25.08 -9.08
N ILE A 298 30.76 25.56 -7.84
CA ILE A 298 31.20 24.85 -6.62
C ILE A 298 30.38 23.58 -6.40
N LEU A 299 29.06 23.62 -6.62
CA LEU A 299 28.18 22.46 -6.48
C LEU A 299 28.69 21.31 -7.35
N ASP A 300 28.98 21.57 -8.63
CA ASP A 300 29.56 20.59 -9.55
C ASP A 300 30.96 20.14 -9.09
N ALA A 301 31.83 21.08 -8.72
CA ALA A 301 33.18 20.75 -8.25
C ALA A 301 33.18 19.84 -7.00
N CYS A 302 32.20 20.00 -6.10
CA CYS A 302 32.02 19.17 -4.91
C CYS A 302 31.65 17.70 -5.24
N ALA A 303 31.29 17.37 -6.48
CA ALA A 303 31.19 15.99 -6.90
C ALA A 303 32.55 15.29 -6.97
N ASN A 304 33.67 16.01 -6.95
CA ASN A 304 35.02 15.44 -6.90
C ASN A 304 35.45 15.16 -5.46
N VAL A 305 35.90 13.94 -5.17
CA VAL A 305 36.29 13.51 -3.80
C VAL A 305 37.38 14.38 -3.18
N VAL A 306 38.33 14.88 -3.98
CA VAL A 306 39.44 15.71 -3.48
C VAL A 306 38.95 17.10 -3.10
N VAL A 307 38.11 17.69 -3.95
CA VAL A 307 37.48 18.99 -3.69
C VAL A 307 36.58 18.90 -2.47
N ALA A 308 35.75 17.86 -2.39
CA ALA A 308 34.88 17.63 -1.26
C ALA A 308 35.66 17.52 0.05
N ARG A 309 36.70 16.69 0.11
CA ARG A 309 37.57 16.56 1.30
C ARG A 309 38.19 17.89 1.72
N HIS A 310 38.62 18.72 0.77
CA HIS A 310 39.23 20.03 1.07
C HIS A 310 38.20 21.05 1.59
N LEU A 311 37.02 21.11 0.98
CA LEU A 311 35.96 22.07 1.34
C LEU A 311 35.14 21.64 2.56
N CYS A 312 35.20 20.38 2.97
CA CYS A 312 34.49 19.85 4.14
C CYS A 312 35.16 20.27 5.47
N ARG A 313 35.47 21.56 5.62
CA ARG A 313 35.94 22.22 6.85
C ARG A 313 34.76 22.83 7.60
N ALA A 314 34.83 22.87 8.93
CA ALA A 314 33.74 23.35 9.78
C ALA A 314 33.26 24.77 9.42
N ASN A 315 34.18 25.68 9.10
CA ASN A 315 33.85 27.07 8.76
C ASN A 315 33.04 27.17 7.46
N PHE A 316 33.40 26.39 6.44
CA PHE A 316 32.72 26.40 5.14
C PHE A 316 31.31 25.80 5.25
N LEU A 317 31.17 24.68 5.98
CA LEU A 317 29.87 24.06 6.26
C LEU A 317 28.96 24.99 7.07
N ALA A 318 29.49 25.67 8.09
CA ALA A 318 28.72 26.62 8.90
C ALA A 318 28.20 27.79 8.04
N ALA A 319 29.04 28.34 7.16
CA ALA A 319 28.63 29.40 6.25
C ALA A 319 27.58 28.94 5.22
N GLY A 320 27.75 27.74 4.65
CA GLY A 320 26.76 27.14 3.73
C GLY A 320 25.39 26.94 4.37
N ARG A 321 25.35 26.44 5.62
CA ARG A 321 24.11 26.27 6.40
C ARG A 321 23.47 27.61 6.78
N ALA A 322 24.27 28.64 7.03
CA ALA A 322 23.76 29.98 7.29
C ALA A 322 23.07 30.57 6.04
N ILE A 323 23.59 30.32 4.84
CA ILE A 323 22.95 30.74 3.58
C ILE A 323 21.67 29.95 3.31
N SER A 324 21.69 28.63 3.47
CA SER A 324 20.54 27.78 3.16
C SER A 324 19.30 28.11 4.00
N THR A 325 19.48 28.69 5.19
CA THR A 325 18.40 29.07 6.11
C THR A 325 18.02 30.56 6.03
N LYS A 326 18.76 31.38 5.27
CA LYS A 326 18.59 32.84 5.23
C LYS A 326 17.41 33.26 4.35
N LYS A 327 16.36 33.80 4.96
CA LYS A 327 15.13 34.22 4.25
C LYS A 327 15.32 35.33 3.19
N SER A 328 16.36 36.16 3.32
CA SER A 328 16.61 37.29 2.41
C SER A 328 17.23 36.90 1.06
N VAL A 329 17.59 35.62 0.89
CA VAL A 329 18.28 35.09 -0.29
C VAL A 329 17.27 34.34 -1.17
N THR A 330 17.49 34.34 -2.49
CA THR A 330 16.60 33.66 -3.44
C THR A 330 16.52 32.15 -3.15
N HIS A 331 15.38 31.55 -3.47
CA HIS A 331 15.15 30.12 -3.24
C HIS A 331 16.23 29.24 -3.90
N HIS A 332 16.59 29.55 -5.15
CA HIS A 332 17.62 28.81 -5.88
C HIS A 332 18.97 28.82 -5.14
N VAL A 333 19.44 29.99 -4.70
CA VAL A 333 20.71 30.11 -3.97
C VAL A 333 20.69 29.35 -2.64
N ARG A 334 19.57 29.38 -1.90
CA ARG A 334 19.41 28.58 -0.67
C ARG A 334 19.48 27.08 -0.94
N SER A 335 18.79 26.64 -1.99
CA SER A 335 18.76 25.24 -2.42
C SER A 335 20.15 24.77 -2.82
N VAL A 336 20.87 25.51 -3.66
CA VAL A 336 22.23 25.18 -4.09
C VAL A 336 23.19 25.14 -2.89
N ALA A 337 23.13 26.12 -1.98
CA ALA A 337 23.95 26.10 -0.76
C ALA A 337 23.66 24.89 0.14
N GLY A 338 22.38 24.53 0.31
CA GLY A 338 21.96 23.32 1.02
C GLY A 338 22.50 22.04 0.37
N ARG A 339 22.42 21.94 -0.97
CA ARG A 339 22.95 20.82 -1.75
C ARG A 339 24.46 20.70 -1.65
N ILE A 340 25.20 21.81 -1.65
CA ILE A 340 26.67 21.80 -1.42
C ILE A 340 26.98 21.17 -0.07
N VAL A 341 26.32 21.62 1.01
CA VAL A 341 26.51 21.06 2.36
C VAL A 341 26.18 19.57 2.37
N ALA A 342 25.03 19.19 1.81
CA ALA A 342 24.60 17.80 1.73
C ALA A 342 25.57 16.90 0.95
N ARG A 343 26.17 17.40 -0.14
CA ARG A 343 27.20 16.67 -0.91
C ARG A 343 28.49 16.49 -0.13
N LEU A 344 28.96 17.53 0.57
CA LEU A 344 30.18 17.46 1.37
C LEU A 344 30.06 16.46 2.53
N GLU A 345 28.88 16.38 3.16
CA GLU A 345 28.56 15.39 4.19
C GLU A 345 28.29 14.01 3.58
N GLY A 346 27.59 13.98 2.46
CA GLY A 346 27.28 12.77 1.69
C GLY A 346 28.53 12.02 1.23
N TRP A 347 29.59 12.72 0.82
CA TRP A 347 30.89 12.10 0.53
C TRP A 347 31.47 11.37 1.75
N ARG A 348 31.37 11.95 2.96
CA ARG A 348 31.83 11.27 4.18
C ARG A 348 31.02 10.00 4.44
N ALA A 349 29.69 10.08 4.35
CA ALA A 349 28.82 8.93 4.51
C ALA A 349 29.10 7.85 3.47
N PHE A 350 29.29 8.23 2.20
CA PHE A 350 29.61 7.33 1.10
C PHE A 350 30.96 6.63 1.29
N GLU A 351 32.01 7.35 1.67
CA GLU A 351 33.32 6.75 1.94
C GLU A 351 33.28 5.77 3.12
N THR A 352 32.55 6.10 4.19
CA THR A 352 32.34 5.21 5.34
C THR A 352 31.53 3.98 4.92
N ALA A 353 30.44 4.16 4.17
CA ALA A 353 29.61 3.09 3.65
C ALA A 353 30.32 2.18 2.64
N LEU A 354 31.44 2.62 2.04
CA LEU A 354 32.32 1.78 1.23
C LEU A 354 33.39 1.04 2.05
N LYS A 355 33.79 1.56 3.22
CA LYS A 355 34.81 0.95 4.11
C LYS A 355 34.19 -0.08 5.06
N ASP A 356 33.14 0.31 5.76
CA ASP A 356 32.54 -0.47 6.84
C ASP A 356 31.26 -1.15 6.34
N THR A 357 31.23 -2.47 6.38
CA THR A 357 30.10 -3.27 5.87
C THR A 357 28.90 -3.33 6.81
N ASN A 358 29.06 -2.97 8.09
CA ASN A 358 27.99 -3.13 9.09
C ASN A 358 27.55 -1.83 9.77
N GLU A 359 28.33 -0.75 9.70
CA GLU A 359 28.08 0.50 10.46
C GLU A 359 27.95 1.74 9.56
N GLY A 360 27.95 1.57 8.23
CA GLY A 360 27.83 2.67 7.29
C GLY A 360 26.41 3.25 7.23
N ASP A 361 26.30 4.58 7.16
CA ASP A 361 25.03 5.26 6.85
C ASP A 361 24.71 5.12 5.34
N HIS A 362 24.14 3.98 4.98
CA HIS A 362 23.76 3.64 3.61
C HIS A 362 22.64 4.54 3.07
N ALA A 363 21.76 5.07 3.93
CA ALA A 363 20.66 5.93 3.50
C ALA A 363 21.18 7.29 3.02
N THR A 364 22.04 7.94 3.80
CA THR A 364 22.67 9.21 3.41
C THR A 364 23.58 9.03 2.20
N ALA A 365 24.34 7.94 2.12
CA ALA A 365 25.18 7.63 0.96
C ALA A 365 24.37 7.43 -0.33
N THR A 366 23.21 6.77 -0.25
CA THR A 366 22.30 6.60 -1.39
C THR A 366 21.70 7.94 -1.83
N ARG A 367 21.22 8.77 -0.89
CA ARG A 367 20.70 10.12 -1.19
C ARG A 367 21.72 10.99 -1.90
N PHE A 368 22.98 10.91 -1.46
CA PHE A 368 24.09 11.59 -2.13
C PHE A 368 24.20 11.19 -3.61
N LEU A 369 24.11 9.89 -3.92
CA LEU A 369 24.17 9.42 -5.32
C LEU A 369 22.96 9.85 -6.15
N ILE A 370 21.77 9.83 -5.56
CA ILE A 370 20.56 10.32 -6.21
C ILE A 370 20.73 11.80 -6.59
N ASP A 371 21.23 12.63 -5.67
CA ASP A 371 21.51 14.04 -5.92
C ASP A 371 22.61 14.26 -6.97
N ILE A 372 23.67 13.46 -6.98
CA ILE A 372 24.72 13.51 -8.00
C ILE A 372 24.14 13.23 -9.40
N GLY A 373 23.25 12.24 -9.52
CA GLY A 373 22.59 11.89 -10.78
C GLY A 373 21.59 12.93 -11.32
N THR A 374 21.35 14.04 -10.62
CA THR A 374 20.46 15.09 -11.12
C THR A 374 21.14 16.02 -12.12
N GLY A 375 22.47 16.14 -12.11
CA GLY A 375 23.23 17.06 -12.95
C GLY A 375 24.34 16.38 -13.71
N GLU A 376 24.51 16.72 -14.99
CA GLU A 376 25.45 16.07 -15.91
C GLU A 376 26.90 16.23 -15.45
N ALA A 377 27.34 17.47 -15.22
CA ALA A 377 28.71 17.75 -14.80
C ALA A 377 29.04 17.05 -13.46
N SER A 378 28.11 17.14 -12.50
CA SER A 378 28.21 16.44 -11.23
C SER A 378 28.37 14.91 -11.39
N LEU A 379 27.53 14.29 -12.22
CA LEU A 379 27.58 12.86 -12.50
C LEU A 379 28.89 12.47 -13.18
N GLY A 380 29.31 13.21 -14.21
CA GLY A 380 30.55 13.00 -14.92
C GLY A 380 31.78 13.09 -14.01
N ILE A 381 31.86 14.14 -13.20
CA ILE A 381 32.94 14.34 -12.23
C ILE A 381 33.02 13.18 -11.23
N TRP A 382 31.86 12.74 -10.72
CA TRP A 382 31.79 11.61 -9.80
C TRP A 382 32.21 10.29 -10.47
N LEU A 383 31.75 10.01 -11.70
CA LEU A 383 32.14 8.84 -12.49
C LEU A 383 33.66 8.78 -12.71
N LEU A 384 34.27 9.91 -13.07
CA LEU A 384 35.72 10.03 -13.24
C LEU A 384 36.46 9.71 -11.93
N CYS A 385 35.95 10.19 -10.79
CA CYS A 385 36.51 9.84 -9.49
C CYS A 385 36.42 8.34 -9.21
N MET A 386 35.28 7.71 -9.48
CA MET A 386 35.10 6.27 -9.25
C MET A 386 36.00 5.41 -10.15
N LEU A 387 36.29 5.88 -11.37
CA LEU A 387 37.14 5.19 -12.33
C LEU A 387 38.64 5.38 -12.06
N GLN A 388 39.07 6.61 -11.76
CA GLN A 388 40.50 6.98 -11.70
C GLN A 388 41.06 7.11 -10.27
N HIS A 389 40.24 7.21 -9.22
CA HIS A 389 40.74 7.29 -7.85
C HIS A 389 41.06 5.89 -7.30
N PRO A 390 42.34 5.56 -7.01
CA PRO A 390 42.76 4.19 -6.72
C PRO A 390 42.13 3.61 -5.43
N GLU A 391 41.87 4.45 -4.42
CA GLU A 391 41.22 3.98 -3.18
C GLU A 391 39.74 3.63 -3.38
N LEU A 392 39.02 4.34 -4.25
CA LEU A 392 37.57 4.14 -4.42
C LEU A 392 37.31 2.93 -5.30
N SER A 393 38.04 2.82 -6.41
CA SER A 393 37.96 1.69 -7.32
C SER A 393 38.36 0.37 -6.64
N SER A 394 39.43 0.38 -5.85
CA SER A 394 39.87 -0.81 -5.10
C SER A 394 38.87 -1.23 -4.01
N ARG A 395 38.31 -0.29 -3.24
CA ARG A 395 37.28 -0.60 -2.23
C ARG A 395 36.02 -1.22 -2.84
N LEU A 396 35.53 -0.69 -3.96
CA LEU A 396 34.37 -1.25 -4.64
C LEU A 396 34.65 -2.64 -5.23
N ALA A 397 35.85 -2.85 -5.80
CA ALA A 397 36.24 -4.13 -6.39
C ALA A 397 36.50 -5.23 -5.33
N GLN A 398 36.94 -4.86 -4.12
CA GLN A 398 37.21 -5.79 -3.02
C GLN A 398 35.94 -6.31 -2.33
N ARG A 399 34.76 -5.75 -2.63
CA ARG A 399 33.51 -6.22 -2.04
C ARG A 399 33.10 -7.59 -2.59
N PRO A 400 32.76 -8.56 -1.73
CA PRO A 400 32.32 -9.87 -2.18
C PRO A 400 31.05 -9.75 -3.01
N LEU A 401 30.93 -10.62 -4.02
CA LEU A 401 29.66 -10.80 -4.72
C LEU A 401 28.67 -11.49 -3.78
N PRO A 402 27.39 -11.09 -3.77
CA PRO A 402 26.38 -11.75 -2.96
C PRO A 402 26.27 -13.23 -3.38
N ALA A 403 25.98 -14.11 -2.41
CA ALA A 403 25.89 -15.56 -2.64
C ALA A 403 24.77 -15.94 -3.62
N ALA A 404 23.76 -15.08 -3.77
CA ALA A 404 22.73 -15.15 -4.79
C ALA A 404 22.66 -13.80 -5.53
N PRO A 405 22.45 -13.79 -6.86
CA PRO A 405 22.30 -12.55 -7.62
C PRO A 405 21.11 -11.77 -7.06
N ALA A 406 21.39 -10.56 -6.57
CA ALA A 406 20.39 -9.67 -5.99
C ALA A 406 20.08 -8.55 -6.99
N ALA A 407 18.79 -8.25 -7.19
CA ALA A 407 18.39 -7.05 -7.91
C ALA A 407 18.78 -5.80 -7.10
N PRO A 408 19.06 -4.66 -7.75
CA PRO A 408 19.28 -3.40 -7.05
C PRO A 408 18.08 -3.07 -6.15
N PRO A 409 18.30 -2.57 -4.91
CA PRO A 409 17.21 -2.10 -4.07
C PRO A 409 16.50 -0.88 -4.71
N LEU A 410 15.21 -0.75 -4.45
CA LEU A 410 14.40 0.40 -4.88
C LEU A 410 14.69 1.61 -3.98
N CYS A 411 15.73 2.36 -4.34
CA CYS A 411 16.31 3.44 -3.55
C CYS A 411 15.73 4.83 -3.84
N PHE A 412 15.01 5.01 -4.95
CA PHE A 412 14.46 6.31 -5.34
C PHE A 412 13.05 6.55 -4.79
N ARG A 413 12.52 5.56 -4.05
CA ARG A 413 11.23 5.65 -3.35
C ARG A 413 11.28 6.71 -2.26
N ARG A 414 10.12 7.27 -1.95
CA ARG A 414 9.99 8.32 -0.93
C ARG A 414 10.34 7.83 0.47
N ARG A 415 10.01 6.58 0.77
CA ARG A 415 10.27 5.96 2.07
C ARG A 415 11.70 5.46 2.17
N GLU A 416 12.38 5.89 3.23
CA GLU A 416 13.68 5.35 3.60
C GLU A 416 13.53 3.88 3.99
N ARG A 417 14.28 3.02 3.31
CA ARG A 417 14.39 1.60 3.65
C ARG A 417 15.69 1.37 4.36
N VAL A 418 15.70 0.39 5.27
CA VAL A 418 16.95 -0.11 5.83
C VAL A 418 17.69 -0.85 4.72
N ILE A 419 18.70 -0.21 4.15
CA ILE A 419 19.52 -0.76 3.07
C ILE A 419 20.67 -1.54 3.70
N THR A 420 20.78 -2.83 3.37
CA THR A 420 21.93 -3.65 3.80
C THR A 420 23.17 -3.30 2.99
N SER A 421 24.37 -3.62 3.50
CA SER A 421 25.62 -3.35 2.77
C SER A 421 25.66 -4.03 1.39
N ASP A 422 25.11 -5.24 1.25
CA ASP A 422 25.05 -5.96 -0.03
C ASP A 422 24.12 -5.25 -1.02
N GLN A 423 22.95 -4.81 -0.55
CA GLN A 423 22.00 -4.02 -1.35
C GLN A 423 22.60 -2.67 -1.76
N PHE A 424 23.30 -2.00 -0.85
CA PHE A 424 24.01 -0.76 -1.16
C PHE A 424 25.10 -0.98 -2.21
N SER A 425 25.91 -2.03 -2.09
CA SER A 425 26.94 -2.38 -3.07
C SER A 425 26.33 -2.65 -4.46
N ALA A 426 25.25 -3.44 -4.51
CA ALA A 426 24.49 -3.71 -5.74
C ALA A 426 23.95 -2.41 -6.38
N PHE A 427 23.40 -1.50 -5.57
CA PHE A 427 22.93 -0.19 -6.01
C PHE A 427 24.07 0.66 -6.62
N VAL A 428 25.20 0.81 -5.91
CA VAL A 428 26.34 1.60 -6.39
C VAL A 428 26.87 1.06 -7.72
N LYS A 429 27.00 -0.26 -7.84
CA LYS A 429 27.45 -0.92 -9.08
C LYS A 429 26.46 -0.73 -10.22
N ALA A 430 25.16 -0.88 -9.98
CA ALA A 430 24.11 -0.63 -10.96
C ALA A 430 24.10 0.82 -11.42
N PHE A 431 24.19 1.77 -10.48
CA PHE A 431 24.24 3.20 -10.75
C PHE A 431 25.47 3.58 -11.61
N LEU A 432 26.65 3.05 -11.27
CA LEU A 432 27.88 3.26 -12.04
C LEU A 432 27.76 2.71 -13.47
N GLY A 433 27.27 1.48 -13.61
CA GLY A 433 27.12 0.81 -14.90
C GLY A 433 26.12 1.51 -15.81
N ALA A 434 24.94 1.85 -15.28
CA ALA A 434 23.90 2.57 -16.02
C ALA A 434 24.39 3.95 -16.49
N SER A 435 25.04 4.71 -15.60
CA SER A 435 25.56 6.04 -15.92
C SER A 435 26.64 6.00 -17.01
N ALA A 436 27.51 4.99 -16.97
CA ALA A 436 28.55 4.80 -17.99
C ALA A 436 27.96 4.43 -19.36
N VAL A 437 26.94 3.56 -19.41
CA VAL A 437 26.27 3.18 -20.67
C VAL A 437 25.54 4.37 -21.29
N VAL A 438 24.89 5.23 -20.50
CA VAL A 438 24.29 6.47 -21.01
C VAL A 438 25.35 7.39 -21.61
N GLY A 439 26.52 7.50 -20.99
CA GLY A 439 27.64 8.27 -21.54
C GLY A 439 28.14 7.71 -22.88
N VAL A 440 28.24 6.39 -23.01
CA VAL A 440 28.59 5.72 -24.28
C VAL A 440 27.51 5.90 -25.34
N ALA A 441 26.22 5.85 -24.96
CA ALA A 441 25.12 6.11 -25.88
C ALA A 441 25.18 7.54 -26.43
N CYS A 442 25.41 8.53 -25.56
CA CYS A 442 25.59 9.92 -25.96
C CYS A 442 26.78 10.10 -26.91
N TRP A 443 27.89 9.40 -26.64
CA TRP A 443 29.07 9.44 -27.50
C TRP A 443 28.83 8.83 -28.89
N ALA A 444 28.20 7.66 -28.92
CA ALA A 444 27.90 6.95 -30.16
C ALA A 444 26.99 7.76 -31.09
N ASP A 445 26.00 8.45 -30.52
CA ASP A 445 25.10 9.36 -31.24
C ASP A 445 25.85 10.55 -31.84
N CYS A 446 26.76 11.18 -31.08
CA CYS A 446 27.61 12.28 -31.58
C CYS A 446 28.45 11.91 -32.82
N LEU A 447 28.88 10.65 -32.93
CA LEU A 447 29.69 10.16 -34.05
C LEU A 447 28.86 9.47 -35.13
N ALA A 448 27.52 9.54 -35.05
CA ALA A 448 26.58 8.85 -35.94
C ALA A 448 26.89 7.34 -36.08
N ASN A 449 27.33 6.69 -34.99
CA ASN A 449 27.55 5.25 -34.96
C ASN A 449 26.25 4.53 -34.56
N ASP A 450 25.37 4.34 -35.53
CA ASP A 450 24.05 3.71 -35.35
C ASP A 450 24.14 2.34 -34.68
N THR A 451 25.20 1.58 -34.98
CA THR A 451 25.40 0.24 -34.42
C THR A 451 25.59 0.31 -32.91
N CYS A 452 26.55 1.09 -32.43
CA CYS A 452 26.82 1.21 -30.99
C CYS A 452 25.63 1.86 -30.26
N PHE A 453 25.04 2.90 -30.86
CA PHE A 453 23.91 3.61 -30.27
C PHE A 453 22.66 2.71 -30.13
N GLU A 454 22.29 1.94 -31.15
CA GLU A 454 21.17 0.99 -31.10
C GLU A 454 21.35 -0.04 -29.98
N ARG A 455 22.55 -0.64 -29.83
CA ARG A 455 22.81 -1.61 -28.75
C ARG A 455 22.75 -0.95 -27.37
N ALA A 456 23.28 0.26 -27.23
CA ALA A 456 23.24 0.98 -25.96
C ALA A 456 21.79 1.31 -25.54
N LEU A 457 20.97 1.81 -26.47
CA LEU A 457 19.54 2.04 -26.20
C LEU A 457 18.78 0.75 -25.88
N ALA A 458 19.11 -0.37 -26.54
CA ALA A 458 18.48 -1.65 -26.23
C ALA A 458 18.80 -2.15 -24.81
N VAL A 459 20.04 -1.95 -24.33
CA VAL A 459 20.43 -2.27 -22.94
C VAL A 459 19.68 -1.36 -21.95
N LEU A 460 19.61 -0.06 -22.23
CA LEU A 460 18.89 0.90 -21.39
C LEU A 460 17.39 0.57 -21.32
N ARG A 461 16.78 0.20 -22.46
CA ARG A 461 15.39 -0.26 -22.54
C ARG A 461 15.14 -1.51 -21.69
N LEU A 462 16.05 -2.50 -21.77
CA LEU A 462 15.97 -3.71 -20.95
C LEU A 462 16.01 -3.38 -19.45
N TRP A 463 16.87 -2.45 -19.04
CA TRP A 463 16.98 -2.01 -17.65
C TRP A 463 15.75 -1.21 -17.18
N GLN A 464 15.11 -0.41 -18.03
CA GLN A 464 13.82 0.22 -17.71
C GLN A 464 12.71 -0.79 -17.42
N GLN A 465 12.78 -1.99 -17.99
CA GLN A 465 11.82 -3.08 -17.76
C GLN A 465 12.21 -4.02 -16.62
N THR A 466 13.41 -3.84 -16.05
CA THR A 466 13.91 -4.70 -14.97
C THR A 466 13.75 -4.01 -13.62
N GLU A 467 13.16 -4.71 -12.65
CA GLU A 467 12.98 -4.18 -11.29
C GLU A 467 14.32 -3.81 -10.63
N GLY A 468 14.33 -2.73 -9.85
CA GLY A 468 15.54 -2.14 -9.27
C GLY A 468 16.32 -1.26 -10.27
N TYR A 469 16.59 -1.78 -11.46
CA TYR A 469 17.27 -1.03 -12.53
C TYR A 469 16.41 0.09 -13.12
N ALA A 470 15.09 -0.08 -13.18
CA ALA A 470 14.19 0.89 -13.79
C ALA A 470 14.30 2.29 -13.16
N GLU A 471 14.39 2.38 -11.83
CA GLU A 471 14.52 3.67 -11.14
C GLU A 471 15.86 4.35 -11.44
N ILE A 472 16.95 3.58 -11.44
CA ILE A 472 18.30 4.06 -11.78
C ILE A 472 18.34 4.56 -13.23
N ALA A 473 17.85 3.73 -14.16
CA ALA A 473 17.85 4.04 -15.58
C ALA A 473 17.00 5.28 -15.87
N ASN A 474 15.76 5.35 -15.36
CA ASN A 474 14.89 6.50 -15.57
C ASN A 474 15.47 7.79 -14.98
N HIS A 475 16.11 7.72 -13.81
CA HIS A 475 16.76 8.88 -13.20
C HIS A 475 17.88 9.44 -14.08
N ILE A 476 18.76 8.58 -14.61
CA ILE A 476 19.89 9.02 -15.45
C ILE A 476 19.42 9.41 -16.85
N LEU A 477 18.44 8.69 -17.42
CA LEU A 477 17.89 9.00 -18.74
C LEU A 477 17.15 10.34 -18.77
N SER A 478 16.73 10.87 -17.61
CA SER A 478 16.13 12.19 -17.49
C SER A 478 17.11 13.37 -17.60
N LEU A 479 18.42 13.11 -17.75
CA LEU A 479 19.41 14.16 -18.00
C LEU A 479 19.18 14.87 -19.36
N ASP A 480 19.51 16.15 -19.40
CA ASP A 480 19.20 17.09 -20.48
C ASP A 480 19.73 16.61 -21.84
N GLN A 481 21.00 16.21 -21.90
CA GLN A 481 21.69 15.70 -23.08
C GLN A 481 21.04 14.41 -23.57
N THR A 482 20.61 13.52 -22.66
CA THR A 482 19.89 12.31 -23.05
C THR A 482 18.55 12.65 -23.67
N CYS A 483 17.78 13.56 -23.06
CA CYS A 483 16.47 13.98 -23.57
C CYS A 483 16.58 14.63 -24.95
N ARG A 484 17.59 15.50 -25.16
CA ARG A 484 17.87 16.15 -26.46
C ARG A 484 18.24 15.14 -27.54
N ARG A 485 19.03 14.12 -27.21
CA ARG A 485 19.39 13.06 -28.17
C ARG A 485 18.24 12.15 -28.51
N LEU A 486 17.39 11.81 -27.53
CA LEU A 486 16.14 11.11 -27.80
C LEU A 486 15.28 11.91 -28.80
N LYS A 487 15.15 13.23 -28.60
CA LYS A 487 14.49 14.13 -29.55
C LYS A 487 15.09 14.03 -30.96
N TRP A 488 16.39 14.26 -31.11
CA TRP A 488 17.06 14.21 -32.42
C TRP A 488 16.93 12.85 -33.10
N SER A 489 17.00 11.76 -32.34
CA SER A 489 16.84 10.41 -32.88
C SER A 489 15.47 10.15 -33.50
N MET A 490 14.43 10.92 -33.12
CA MET A 490 13.06 10.83 -33.65
C MET A 490 12.77 11.84 -34.78
N GLU A 491 13.71 12.72 -35.15
CA GLU A 491 13.47 13.77 -36.16
C GLU A 491 13.59 13.26 -37.61
N ASP A 492 14.35 12.18 -37.86
CA ASP A 492 14.48 11.56 -39.18
C ASP A 492 13.23 10.71 -39.49
N LYS A 493 12.46 11.11 -40.51
CA LYS A 493 11.14 10.54 -40.84
C LYS A 493 11.15 9.72 -42.14
N SER A 494 12.33 9.31 -42.62
CA SER A 494 12.47 8.67 -43.93
C SER A 494 12.02 7.19 -43.95
N ALA A 495 12.45 6.38 -42.98
CA ALA A 495 12.07 4.97 -42.80
C ALA A 495 12.22 4.57 -41.31
N PRO A 496 11.37 3.65 -40.80
CA PRO A 496 11.38 3.33 -39.37
C PRO A 496 12.65 2.58 -38.99
N ARG A 497 13.46 3.17 -38.10
CA ARG A 497 14.68 2.56 -37.57
C ARG A 497 14.45 1.96 -36.18
N LYS A 498 15.27 0.97 -35.83
CA LYS A 498 15.24 0.38 -34.46
C LYS A 498 15.62 1.39 -33.39
N VAL A 499 16.53 2.32 -33.71
CA VAL A 499 16.92 3.42 -32.84
C VAL A 499 15.70 4.28 -32.48
N GLU A 500 14.90 4.69 -33.47
CA GLU A 500 13.65 5.46 -33.27
C GLU A 500 12.64 4.69 -32.40
N LEU A 501 12.42 3.40 -32.72
CA LEU A 501 11.52 2.54 -31.93
C LEU A 501 11.96 2.46 -30.45
N LEU A 502 13.26 2.26 -30.20
CA LEU A 502 13.81 2.20 -28.85
C LEU A 502 13.72 3.55 -28.13
N ALA A 503 14.01 4.66 -28.84
CA ALA A 503 13.91 6.00 -28.30
C ALA A 503 12.46 6.34 -27.90
N GLU A 504 11.49 6.04 -28.75
CA GLU A 504 10.07 6.22 -28.47
C GLU A 504 9.59 5.36 -27.29
N GLN A 505 10.05 4.12 -27.17
CA GLN A 505 9.75 3.27 -26.03
C GLN A 505 10.36 3.81 -24.73
N ILE A 506 11.62 4.26 -24.77
CA ILE A 506 12.31 4.87 -23.63
C ILE A 506 11.57 6.13 -23.18
N LEU A 507 11.18 6.98 -24.13
CA LEU A 507 10.42 8.20 -23.87
C LEU A 507 9.04 7.91 -23.27
N THR A 508 8.34 6.88 -23.76
CA THR A 508 7.04 6.46 -23.22
C THR A 508 7.15 6.05 -21.75
N ASP A 509 8.19 5.27 -21.40
CA ASP A 509 8.42 4.82 -20.04
C ASP A 509 8.90 5.96 -19.13
N LEU A 510 9.73 6.88 -19.61
CA LEU A 510 10.10 8.10 -18.89
C LEU A 510 8.89 8.98 -18.58
N ALA A 511 7.95 9.09 -19.50
CA ALA A 511 6.72 9.85 -19.31
C ALA A 511 5.76 9.23 -18.27
N LEU A 512 6.03 8.00 -17.80
CA LEU A 512 5.32 7.41 -16.66
C LEU A 512 5.84 7.92 -15.31
N GLU A 513 7.05 8.47 -15.26
CA GLU A 513 7.70 8.93 -14.04
C GLU A 513 7.39 10.43 -13.81
N PRO A 514 6.58 10.78 -12.79
CA PRO A 514 6.09 12.14 -12.64
C PRO A 514 7.20 13.18 -12.50
N LYS A 515 8.28 12.85 -11.77
CA LYS A 515 9.41 13.74 -11.53
C LYS A 515 10.29 13.96 -12.76
N ALA A 516 10.35 13.00 -13.67
CA ALA A 516 11.10 13.15 -14.91
C ALA A 516 10.46 14.19 -15.82
N VAL A 517 9.12 14.20 -15.89
CA VAL A 517 8.32 15.12 -16.73
C VAL A 517 8.40 16.58 -16.28
N LEU A 518 8.91 16.85 -15.07
CA LEU A 518 9.12 18.22 -14.57
C LEU A 518 10.38 18.89 -15.15
N ARG A 519 11.21 18.15 -15.90
CA ARG A 519 12.43 18.69 -16.52
C ARG A 519 12.11 19.35 -17.87
N GLU A 520 12.66 20.54 -18.08
CA GLU A 520 12.42 21.38 -19.26
C GLU A 520 12.73 20.63 -20.57
N GLU A 521 13.89 19.98 -20.66
CA GLU A 521 14.28 19.24 -21.85
C GLU A 521 13.34 18.06 -22.17
N LEU A 522 12.81 17.37 -21.15
CA LEU A 522 11.88 16.28 -21.40
C LEU A 522 10.51 16.82 -21.87
N ILE A 523 10.06 17.95 -21.32
CA ILE A 523 8.86 18.66 -21.78
C ILE A 523 9.02 19.00 -23.26
N GLU A 524 10.14 19.62 -23.66
CA GLU A 524 10.42 19.94 -25.05
C GLU A 524 10.44 18.69 -25.94
N THR A 525 11.11 17.62 -25.51
CA THR A 525 11.18 16.35 -26.26
C THR A 525 9.78 15.78 -26.49
N ILE A 526 8.93 15.73 -25.46
CA ILE A 526 7.55 15.26 -25.57
C ILE A 526 6.71 16.16 -26.51
N LEU A 527 6.84 17.48 -26.39
CA LEU A 527 6.06 18.42 -27.19
C LEU A 527 6.47 18.43 -28.67
N SER A 528 7.74 18.13 -28.96
CA SER A 528 8.32 17.99 -30.31
C SER A 528 8.04 16.65 -30.99
N ALA A 529 7.52 15.65 -30.26
CA ALA A 529 7.16 14.35 -30.84
C ALA A 529 5.96 14.49 -31.80
N GLU A 530 6.27 14.51 -33.10
CA GLU A 530 5.31 14.69 -34.18
C GLU A 530 5.18 13.42 -35.04
N PRO A 531 3.96 13.04 -35.47
CA PRO A 531 3.76 11.92 -36.39
C PRO A 531 4.55 12.05 -37.72
N PRO A 532 4.84 10.92 -38.41
CA PRO A 532 4.55 9.53 -38.02
C PRO A 532 5.51 9.04 -36.92
N LEU A 533 4.96 8.37 -35.90
CA LEU A 533 5.71 7.72 -34.80
C LEU A 533 5.61 6.20 -34.95
N SER A 534 6.67 5.49 -34.59
CA SER A 534 6.84 4.05 -34.83
C SER A 534 6.24 3.18 -33.72
N PHE A 535 6.16 3.69 -32.50
CA PHE A 535 5.68 3.01 -31.31
C PHE A 535 4.62 3.81 -30.56
N ILE A 536 4.80 5.13 -30.40
CA ILE A 536 3.86 5.98 -29.66
C ILE A 536 2.57 6.14 -30.45
N THR A 537 1.46 5.64 -29.90
CA THR A 537 0.14 5.80 -30.51
C THR A 537 -0.34 7.25 -30.40
N GLU A 538 -1.26 7.69 -31.27
CA GLU A 538 -1.84 9.05 -31.17
C GLU A 538 -2.53 9.28 -29.82
N HIS A 539 -3.12 8.23 -29.23
CA HIS A 539 -3.72 8.29 -27.91
C HIS A 539 -2.67 8.56 -26.82
N ASP A 540 -1.57 7.81 -26.83
CA ASP A 540 -0.46 7.98 -25.88
C ASP A 540 0.23 9.34 -26.08
N ARG A 541 0.43 9.76 -27.33
CA ARG A 541 1.00 11.07 -27.67
C ARG A 541 0.18 12.21 -27.10
N VAL A 542 -1.14 12.19 -27.27
CA VAL A 542 -2.04 13.21 -26.70
C VAL A 542 -2.02 13.18 -25.17
N ALA A 543 -1.93 12.00 -24.55
CA ALA A 543 -1.78 11.86 -23.11
C ALA A 543 -0.45 12.45 -22.61
N MET A 544 0.66 12.16 -23.29
CA MET A 544 2.00 12.69 -22.98
C MET A 544 2.06 14.21 -23.16
N ARG A 545 1.50 14.75 -24.25
CA ARG A 545 1.44 16.22 -24.45
C ARG A 545 0.62 16.90 -23.35
N LYS A 546 -0.49 16.28 -22.90
CA LYS A 546 -1.29 16.85 -21.82
C LYS A 546 -0.49 16.96 -20.52
N ILE A 547 0.28 15.94 -20.13
CA ILE A 547 1.11 16.02 -18.92
C ILE A 547 2.27 17.00 -19.08
N ALA A 548 2.87 17.10 -20.28
CA ALA A 548 3.92 18.07 -20.57
C ALA A 548 3.41 19.52 -20.48
N PHE A 549 2.23 19.83 -21.02
CA PHE A 549 1.62 21.16 -20.86
C PHE A 549 1.33 21.51 -19.40
N VAL A 550 0.87 20.55 -18.59
CA VAL A 550 0.65 20.79 -17.15
C VAL A 550 1.98 21.07 -16.42
N ALA A 551 3.06 20.38 -16.81
CA ALA A 551 4.39 20.63 -16.25
C ALA A 551 4.96 22.00 -16.68
N ASP A 552 4.78 22.38 -17.95
CA ASP A 552 5.22 23.66 -18.53
C ASP A 552 4.48 24.87 -17.91
N ASP A 553 3.15 24.77 -17.77
CA ASP A 553 2.31 25.81 -17.15
C ASP A 553 2.52 25.90 -15.61
N GLY A 554 3.11 24.87 -15.00
CA GLY A 554 3.49 24.83 -13.58
C GLY A 554 2.33 24.71 -12.59
N LEU A 555 2.51 25.29 -11.39
CA LEU A 555 1.57 25.16 -10.26
C LEU A 555 0.12 25.58 -10.57
N PRO A 556 -0.18 26.65 -11.33
CA PRO A 556 -1.55 27.03 -11.68
C PRO A 556 -2.31 25.91 -12.43
N ALA A 557 -1.70 25.31 -13.45
CA ALA A 557 -2.31 24.20 -14.19
C ALA A 557 -2.49 22.95 -13.30
N ALA A 558 -1.52 22.68 -12.41
CA ALA A 558 -1.63 21.58 -11.45
C ALA A 558 -2.82 21.76 -10.49
N VAL A 559 -3.09 23.00 -10.03
CA VAL A 559 -4.27 23.31 -9.20
C VAL A 559 -5.56 22.97 -9.94
N ASP A 560 -5.68 23.42 -11.18
CA ASP A 560 -6.87 23.19 -11.99
C ASP A 560 -7.10 21.69 -12.26
N GLU A 561 -6.03 20.95 -12.54
CA GLU A 561 -6.12 19.51 -12.73
C GLU A 561 -6.49 18.78 -11.43
N LEU A 562 -5.97 19.16 -10.27
CA LEU A 562 -6.34 18.50 -9.00
C LEU A 562 -7.76 18.83 -8.53
N VAL A 563 -8.27 20.01 -8.86
CA VAL A 563 -9.65 20.42 -8.52
C VAL A 563 -10.68 19.88 -9.53
N TYR A 564 -10.24 19.45 -10.71
CA TYR A 564 -11.11 18.91 -11.74
C TYR A 564 -11.83 17.63 -11.28
N HIS A 565 -13.16 17.63 -11.35
CA HIS A 565 -13.99 16.47 -11.06
C HIS A 565 -13.97 15.49 -12.23
N ALA A 566 -13.45 14.29 -12.01
CA ALA A 566 -13.32 13.26 -13.04
C ALA A 566 -14.42 12.20 -12.92
N GLU A 567 -14.70 11.55 -14.04
CA GLU A 567 -15.53 10.34 -14.08
C GLU A 567 -14.73 9.13 -13.59
N HIS A 568 -15.39 8.23 -12.86
CA HIS A 568 -14.80 6.99 -12.33
C HIS A 568 -15.26 5.76 -13.14
N PRO A 569 -14.39 4.75 -13.32
CA PRO A 569 -13.02 4.66 -12.81
C PRO A 569 -12.03 5.56 -13.55
N PHE A 570 -10.95 5.97 -12.88
CA PHE A 570 -9.94 6.82 -13.47
C PHE A 570 -9.27 6.14 -14.68
N SER A 571 -9.23 6.85 -15.80
CA SER A 571 -8.42 6.45 -16.95
C SER A 571 -6.91 6.57 -16.64
N PHE A 572 -6.08 5.77 -17.31
CA PHE A 572 -4.62 5.82 -17.16
C PHE A 572 -4.06 7.23 -17.43
N ARG A 573 -4.61 7.92 -18.43
CA ARG A 573 -4.29 9.31 -18.75
C ARG A 573 -4.56 10.25 -17.57
N ARG A 574 -5.70 10.08 -16.89
CA ARG A 574 -6.06 10.92 -15.74
C ARG A 574 -5.15 10.65 -14.55
N LEU A 575 -4.85 9.39 -14.25
CA LEU A 575 -3.90 9.02 -13.19
C LEU A 575 -2.52 9.67 -13.42
N ARG A 576 -1.96 9.55 -14.64
CA ARG A 576 -0.68 10.20 -14.99
C ARG A 576 -0.72 11.72 -14.77
N THR A 577 -1.80 12.38 -15.20
CA THR A 577 -1.95 13.83 -15.07
C THR A 577 -2.03 14.27 -13.61
N VAL A 578 -2.77 13.52 -12.78
CA VAL A 578 -2.86 13.77 -11.33
C VAL A 578 -1.49 13.57 -10.67
N ARG A 579 -0.76 12.49 -10.99
CA ARG A 579 0.56 12.24 -10.41
C ARG A 579 1.60 13.32 -10.76
N VAL A 580 1.63 13.80 -12.01
CA VAL A 580 2.49 14.95 -12.40
C VAL A 580 2.09 16.22 -11.64
N SER A 581 0.79 16.46 -11.49
CA SER A 581 0.29 17.59 -10.70
C SER A 581 0.73 17.50 -9.24
N LEU A 582 0.67 16.31 -8.63
CA LEU A 582 1.14 16.08 -7.25
C LEU A 582 2.66 16.28 -7.13
N ALA A 583 3.44 15.83 -8.12
CA ALA A 583 4.88 16.02 -8.13
C ALA A 583 5.28 17.52 -8.17
N LEU A 584 4.55 18.37 -8.92
CA LEU A 584 4.72 19.83 -8.89
C LEU A 584 4.46 20.42 -7.50
N PHE A 585 3.40 19.95 -6.82
CA PHE A 585 3.10 20.35 -5.46
C PHE A 585 4.18 19.92 -4.47
N GLU A 586 4.68 18.70 -4.59
CA GLU A 586 5.80 18.22 -3.76
C GLU A 586 7.06 19.05 -3.97
N GLN A 587 7.40 19.37 -5.22
CA GLN A 587 8.55 20.22 -5.53
C GLN A 587 8.40 21.62 -4.93
N ALA A 588 7.19 22.19 -4.95
CA ALA A 588 6.91 23.48 -4.32
C ALA A 588 6.96 23.40 -2.79
N LEU A 589 6.42 22.35 -2.19
CA LEU A 589 6.39 22.14 -0.74
C LEU A 589 7.75 21.75 -0.16
N ALA A 590 8.70 21.29 -0.98
CA ALA A 590 10.07 21.03 -0.54
C ALA A 590 10.81 22.30 -0.07
N ASP A 591 10.37 23.51 -0.48
CA ASP A 591 10.89 24.77 0.06
C ASP A 591 10.32 25.05 1.45
N THR A 592 11.09 24.70 2.48
CA THR A 592 10.70 24.82 3.90
C THR A 592 10.45 26.26 4.37
N VAL A 593 10.85 27.27 3.60
CA VAL A 593 10.70 28.68 4.01
C VAL A 593 9.45 29.34 3.42
N SER A 594 9.11 29.04 2.17
CA SER A 594 8.02 29.71 1.44
C SER A 594 7.16 28.79 0.58
N GLY A 595 7.41 27.48 0.56
CA GLY A 595 6.69 26.52 -0.29
C GLY A 595 5.18 26.54 -0.11
N GLU A 596 4.73 26.50 1.15
CA GLU A 596 3.30 26.59 1.50
C GLU A 596 2.64 27.87 1.00
N TRP A 597 3.37 28.99 1.04
CA TRP A 597 2.88 30.28 0.56
C TRP A 597 2.72 30.31 -0.95
N HIS A 598 3.65 29.73 -1.72
CA HIS A 598 3.54 29.63 -3.17
C HIS A 598 2.33 28.79 -3.58
N VAL A 599 2.11 27.66 -2.89
CA VAL A 599 0.93 26.82 -3.09
C VAL A 599 -0.36 27.60 -2.80
N PHE A 600 -0.40 28.35 -1.69
CA PHE A 600 -1.54 29.19 -1.36
C PHE A 600 -1.79 30.30 -2.40
N GLN A 601 -0.72 30.93 -2.89
CA GLN A 601 -0.81 31.98 -3.91
C GLN A 601 -1.36 31.43 -5.23
N ALA A 602 -0.94 30.24 -5.65
CA ALA A 602 -1.47 29.57 -6.83
C ALA A 602 -2.97 29.25 -6.68
N LEU A 603 -3.38 28.69 -5.54
CA LEU A 603 -4.80 28.44 -5.23
C LEU A 603 -5.64 29.73 -5.26
N TYR A 604 -5.10 30.81 -4.67
CA TYR A 604 -5.77 32.10 -4.64
C TYR A 604 -5.91 32.71 -6.04
N ALA A 605 -4.87 32.62 -6.87
CA ALA A 605 -4.89 33.08 -8.25
C ALA A 605 -5.98 32.36 -9.07
N GLU A 606 -6.10 31.05 -8.90
CA GLU A 606 -7.11 30.22 -9.57
C GLU A 606 -8.51 30.31 -8.92
N LYS A 607 -8.68 31.16 -7.91
CA LYS A 607 -9.94 31.37 -7.17
C LYS A 607 -10.52 30.06 -6.61
N LYS A 608 -9.66 29.09 -6.30
CA LYS A 608 -10.05 27.82 -5.68
C LYS A 608 -9.91 27.92 -4.16
N GLN A 609 -10.70 27.15 -3.43
CA GLN A 609 -10.62 27.06 -1.97
C GLN A 609 -10.51 25.59 -1.55
N SER A 610 -9.93 25.34 -0.38
CA SER A 610 -9.94 24.03 0.28
C SER A 610 -9.26 22.91 -0.52
N LEU A 611 -7.98 23.08 -0.88
CA LEU A 611 -7.17 22.06 -1.56
C LEU A 611 -7.22 20.70 -0.83
N LEU A 612 -7.08 20.68 0.49
CA LEU A 612 -7.14 19.44 1.29
C LEU A 612 -8.45 18.67 1.11
N ALA A 613 -9.58 19.36 0.90
CA ALA A 613 -10.85 18.69 0.63
C ALA A 613 -10.82 18.00 -0.75
N HIS A 614 -10.30 18.68 -1.78
CA HIS A 614 -10.18 18.11 -3.12
C HIS A 614 -9.19 16.94 -3.16
N LEU A 615 -8.05 17.05 -2.46
CA LEU A 615 -7.11 15.94 -2.30
C LEU A 615 -7.75 14.75 -1.57
N GLY A 616 -8.56 15.02 -0.54
CA GLY A 616 -9.34 14.00 0.14
C GLY A 616 -10.36 13.31 -0.77
N ASP A 617 -11.09 14.08 -1.58
CA ASP A 617 -12.05 13.55 -2.55
C ASP A 617 -11.35 12.71 -3.65
N LEU A 618 -10.17 13.14 -4.12
CA LEU A 618 -9.33 12.34 -5.03
C LEU A 618 -8.87 11.03 -4.40
N LEU A 619 -8.43 11.06 -3.14
CA LEU A 619 -8.00 9.85 -2.41
C LEU A 619 -9.18 8.87 -2.24
N VAL A 620 -10.37 9.37 -1.93
CA VAL A 620 -11.60 8.57 -1.89
C VAL A 620 -11.93 7.98 -3.27
N GLY A 621 -11.77 8.74 -4.35
CA GLY A 621 -11.94 8.24 -5.71
C GLY A 621 -10.96 7.13 -6.07
N VAL A 622 -9.67 7.30 -5.74
CA VAL A 622 -8.63 6.28 -5.95
C VAL A 622 -8.92 5.02 -5.11
N SER A 623 -9.38 5.16 -3.86
CA SER A 623 -9.70 4.01 -3.01
C SER A 623 -10.92 3.24 -3.54
N GLN A 624 -11.93 3.92 -4.10
CA GLN A 624 -13.07 3.29 -4.74
C GLN A 624 -12.65 2.48 -5.98
N ASP A 625 -11.77 3.04 -6.81
CA ASP A 625 -11.24 2.35 -7.99
C ASP A 625 -10.39 1.14 -7.60
N LEU A 626 -9.56 1.25 -6.54
CA LEU A 626 -8.84 0.12 -5.96
C LEU A 626 -9.78 -0.97 -5.47
N ASN A 627 -10.84 -0.61 -4.72
CA ASN A 627 -11.81 -1.57 -4.19
C ASN A 627 -12.49 -2.38 -5.30
N ALA A 628 -12.79 -1.75 -6.45
CA ALA A 628 -13.42 -2.42 -7.58
C ALA A 628 -12.59 -3.59 -8.14
N HIS A 629 -11.27 -3.62 -7.88
CA HIS A 629 -10.38 -4.72 -8.28
C HIS A 629 -10.37 -5.92 -7.33
N PHE A 630 -10.95 -5.81 -6.12
CA PHE A 630 -10.96 -6.88 -5.10
C PHE A 630 -12.38 -7.31 -4.65
N PRO A 631 -13.31 -7.65 -5.57
CA PRO A 631 -14.61 -8.17 -5.17
C PRO A 631 -14.49 -9.60 -4.61
N VAL A 632 -15.31 -9.95 -3.60
CA VAL A 632 -15.34 -11.28 -2.94
C VAL A 632 -15.52 -12.46 -3.91
N HIS A 633 -16.15 -12.23 -5.07
CA HIS A 633 -16.60 -13.30 -5.97
C HIS A 633 -15.71 -13.54 -7.20
N VAL A 634 -14.67 -12.74 -7.43
CA VAL A 634 -13.85 -12.85 -8.65
C VAL A 634 -12.37 -12.75 -8.31
N PRO A 635 -11.52 -13.75 -8.64
CA PRO A 635 -10.07 -13.58 -8.50
C PRO A 635 -9.63 -12.38 -9.35
N PRO A 636 -8.73 -11.52 -8.84
CA PRO A 636 -8.36 -10.29 -9.52
C PRO A 636 -7.88 -10.61 -10.94
N PRO A 637 -8.41 -9.94 -11.98
CA PRO A 637 -8.02 -10.24 -13.35
C PRO A 637 -6.54 -9.94 -13.55
N LEU A 638 -5.79 -10.94 -14.05
CA LEU A 638 -4.37 -10.84 -14.42
C LEU A 638 -4.07 -9.68 -15.41
N ALA A 639 -5.08 -9.14 -16.08
CA ALA A 639 -4.99 -8.03 -17.04
C ALA A 639 -4.97 -6.62 -16.41
N GLY A 640 -5.09 -6.47 -15.08
CA GLY A 640 -5.16 -5.17 -14.38
C GLY A 640 -3.91 -4.72 -13.63
N ALA A 641 -2.82 -5.49 -13.67
CA ALA A 641 -1.63 -5.30 -12.83
C ALA A 641 -1.00 -3.89 -12.93
N ALA A 642 -0.88 -3.34 -14.14
CA ALA A 642 -0.29 -2.02 -14.35
C ALA A 642 -1.17 -0.87 -13.81
N VAL A 643 -2.50 -0.99 -13.96
CA VAL A 643 -3.47 -0.01 -13.44
C VAL A 643 -3.46 -0.05 -11.92
N LEU A 644 -3.46 -1.25 -11.33
CA LEU A 644 -3.40 -1.45 -9.89
C LEU A 644 -2.13 -0.83 -9.29
N ASN A 645 -0.97 -1.02 -9.94
CA ASN A 645 0.27 -0.38 -9.52
C ASN A 645 0.17 1.15 -9.53
N GLN A 646 -0.38 1.73 -10.60
CA GLN A 646 -0.55 3.19 -10.70
C GLN A 646 -1.53 3.74 -9.68
N LEU A 647 -2.58 3.00 -9.33
CA LEU A 647 -3.52 3.41 -8.30
C LEU A 647 -2.84 3.47 -6.92
N PHE A 648 -2.04 2.46 -6.55
CA PHE A 648 -1.25 2.51 -5.31
C PHE A 648 -0.24 3.67 -5.31
N LEU A 649 0.52 3.85 -6.40
CA LEU A 649 1.45 4.97 -6.50
C LEU A 649 0.75 6.34 -6.41
N THR A 650 -0.43 6.48 -7.04
CA THR A 650 -1.22 7.72 -6.94
C THR A 650 -1.71 7.95 -5.51
N ALA A 651 -2.12 6.90 -4.81
CA ALA A 651 -2.51 6.98 -3.41
C ALA A 651 -1.33 7.38 -2.52
N GLU A 652 -0.14 6.81 -2.73
CA GLU A 652 1.09 7.19 -2.01
C GLU A 652 1.44 8.67 -2.22
N ASP A 653 1.42 9.14 -3.48
CA ASP A 653 1.67 10.54 -3.84
C ASP A 653 0.64 11.48 -3.15
N LEU A 654 -0.65 11.11 -3.16
CA LEU A 654 -1.72 11.87 -2.49
C LEU A 654 -1.53 11.93 -0.97
N ILE A 655 -1.30 10.78 -0.33
CA ILE A 655 -1.13 10.67 1.12
C ILE A 655 -0.01 11.57 1.59
N ALA A 656 1.10 11.60 0.86
CA ALA A 656 2.27 12.32 1.31
C ALA A 656 2.20 13.84 1.02
N VAL A 657 1.47 14.29 -0.01
CA VAL A 657 1.08 15.71 -0.12
C VAL A 657 0.09 16.11 0.98
N ILE A 658 -0.89 15.26 1.28
CA ILE A 658 -1.86 15.50 2.38
C ILE A 658 -1.13 15.60 3.72
N ALA A 659 -0.15 14.73 4.00
CA ALA A 659 0.61 14.72 5.24
C ALA A 659 1.30 16.06 5.52
N VAL A 660 1.97 16.63 4.51
CA VAL A 660 2.63 17.94 4.64
C VAL A 660 1.61 19.06 4.89
N LEU A 661 0.48 19.03 4.18
CA LEU A 661 -0.54 20.08 4.28
C LEU A 661 -1.43 19.98 5.52
N ALA A 662 -1.64 18.77 6.07
CA ALA A 662 -2.51 18.54 7.21
C ALA A 662 -2.03 19.25 8.49
N GLY A 663 -0.71 19.44 8.64
CA GLY A 663 -0.13 20.23 9.73
C GLY A 663 -0.34 21.74 9.59
N ALA A 664 -0.41 22.24 8.35
CA ALA A 664 -0.52 23.67 8.06
C ALA A 664 -1.98 24.17 7.99
N PHE A 665 -2.93 23.29 7.63
CA PHE A 665 -4.32 23.67 7.38
C PHE A 665 -5.32 22.83 8.19
N GLN A 666 -6.29 23.49 8.82
CA GLN A 666 -7.38 22.80 9.53
C GLN A 666 -8.29 22.05 8.56
N MET A 667 -8.63 20.81 8.92
CA MET A 667 -9.51 19.95 8.13
C MET A 667 -10.94 19.95 8.66
N SER A 668 -11.92 19.90 7.75
CA SER A 668 -13.31 19.68 8.15
C SER A 668 -13.49 18.24 8.66
N GLY A 669 -14.40 18.04 9.61
CA GLY A 669 -14.72 16.70 10.09
C GLY A 669 -15.21 15.75 8.97
N ARG A 670 -15.86 16.29 7.92
CA ARG A 670 -16.29 15.48 6.76
C ARG A 670 -15.08 14.98 5.95
N THR A 671 -14.13 15.86 5.68
CA THR A 671 -12.92 15.53 4.91
C THR A 671 -12.07 14.52 5.66
N LEU A 672 -11.86 14.71 6.97
CA LEU A 672 -11.10 13.79 7.80
C LEU A 672 -11.73 12.39 7.81
N ARG A 673 -13.06 12.27 7.98
CA ARG A 673 -13.77 10.99 7.86
C ARG A 673 -13.59 10.32 6.51
N GLY A 674 -13.70 11.09 5.42
CA GLY A 674 -13.54 10.59 4.05
C GLY A 674 -12.14 10.02 3.82
N ILE A 675 -11.11 10.73 4.27
CA ILE A 675 -9.71 10.31 4.17
C ILE A 675 -9.47 9.06 5.04
N THR A 676 -9.99 9.01 6.27
CA THR A 676 -9.89 7.81 7.11
C THR A 676 -10.55 6.60 6.45
N MET A 677 -11.73 6.76 5.86
CA MET A 677 -12.39 5.69 5.09
C MET A 677 -11.55 5.22 3.89
N ALA A 678 -11.00 6.14 3.12
CA ALA A 678 -10.14 5.81 1.98
C ALA A 678 -8.86 5.06 2.41
N MET A 679 -8.22 5.48 3.51
CA MET A 679 -7.04 4.80 4.04
C MET A 679 -7.34 3.39 4.55
N ILE A 680 -8.50 3.18 5.20
CA ILE A 680 -8.95 1.82 5.57
C ILE A 680 -9.02 0.95 4.33
N ASP A 681 -9.67 1.45 3.29
CA ASP A 681 -9.86 0.70 2.06
C ASP A 681 -8.53 0.34 1.39
N ILE A 682 -7.62 1.30 1.30
CA ILE A 682 -6.28 1.11 0.73
C ILE A 682 -5.47 0.10 1.54
N VAL A 683 -5.47 0.18 2.87
CA VAL A 683 -4.75 -0.75 3.75
C VAL A 683 -5.29 -2.18 3.62
N VAL A 684 -6.62 -2.34 3.55
CA VAL A 684 -7.23 -3.65 3.34
C VAL A 684 -6.86 -4.20 1.95
N CYS A 685 -6.93 -3.38 0.89
CA CYS A 685 -6.51 -3.77 -0.45
C CYS A 685 -5.02 -4.15 -0.51
N ALA A 686 -4.15 -3.37 0.14
CA ALA A 686 -2.72 -3.67 0.23
C ALA A 686 -2.47 -4.99 0.97
N GLY A 687 -3.17 -5.22 2.08
CA GLY A 687 -3.12 -6.47 2.84
C GLY A 687 -3.48 -7.69 1.99
N ILE A 688 -4.53 -7.59 1.15
CA ILE A 688 -4.94 -8.65 0.21
C ILE A 688 -3.80 -8.94 -0.79
N VAL A 689 -3.22 -7.91 -1.41
CA VAL A 689 -2.11 -8.04 -2.38
C VAL A 689 -0.87 -8.67 -1.74
N CYS A 690 -0.52 -8.27 -0.52
CA CYS A 690 0.63 -8.80 0.21
C CYS A 690 0.42 -10.24 0.72
N SER A 691 -0.83 -10.64 0.98
CA SER A 691 -1.16 -11.99 1.46
C SER A 691 -1.26 -13.06 0.36
N GLY A 692 -1.37 -12.67 -0.91
CA GLY A 692 -1.47 -13.60 -2.05
C GLY A 692 -0.17 -14.36 -2.33
N ASP A 693 -0.28 -15.53 -2.96
CA ASP A 693 0.81 -16.51 -3.16
C ASP A 693 2.13 -15.89 -3.67
N ALA A 694 3.24 -16.19 -2.99
CA ALA A 694 4.58 -15.62 -3.18
C ALA A 694 5.23 -15.93 -4.55
N SER A 695 4.56 -16.66 -5.45
CA SER A 695 5.15 -17.15 -6.69
C SER A 695 4.82 -16.26 -7.90
N SER A 696 5.75 -15.36 -8.20
CA SER A 696 6.06 -14.76 -9.52
C SER A 696 5.18 -13.60 -10.06
N ARG A 697 5.89 -12.52 -10.43
CA ARG A 697 5.52 -11.37 -11.31
C ARG A 697 4.94 -10.08 -10.73
N HIS A 698 4.63 -9.99 -9.44
CA HIS A 698 3.94 -8.81 -8.88
C HIS A 698 4.70 -8.07 -7.77
N ASP A 699 6.03 -8.20 -7.72
CA ASP A 699 6.85 -7.58 -6.67
C ASP A 699 6.72 -6.04 -6.66
N SER A 700 6.66 -5.40 -7.83
CA SER A 700 6.43 -3.94 -7.91
C SER A 700 5.08 -3.50 -7.33
N ILE A 701 3.99 -4.25 -7.56
CA ILE A 701 2.67 -3.93 -6.98
C ILE A 701 2.70 -4.15 -5.47
N ARG A 702 3.29 -5.25 -5.00
CA ARG A 702 3.43 -5.52 -3.56
C ARG A 702 4.24 -4.45 -2.86
N VAL A 703 5.31 -3.99 -3.50
CA VAL A 703 6.13 -2.88 -3.01
C VAL A 703 5.29 -1.61 -2.93
N SER A 704 4.64 -1.19 -4.02
CA SER A 704 3.81 0.03 -4.03
C SER A 704 2.68 -0.06 -3.00
N ALA A 705 2.02 -1.22 -2.89
CA ALA A 705 0.96 -1.48 -1.91
C ALA A 705 1.49 -1.37 -0.48
N ARG A 706 2.67 -1.92 -0.19
CA ARG A 706 3.29 -1.84 1.14
C ARG A 706 3.73 -0.43 1.49
N ASP A 707 4.34 0.29 0.55
CA ASP A 707 4.75 1.69 0.76
C ASP A 707 3.52 2.59 0.99
N THR A 708 2.42 2.33 0.27
CA THR A 708 1.13 3.02 0.48
C THR A 708 0.48 2.65 1.81
N GLU A 709 0.53 1.38 2.23
CA GLU A 709 0.03 0.92 3.54
C GLU A 709 0.73 1.67 4.67
N LEU A 710 2.07 1.68 4.64
CA LEU A 710 2.86 2.43 5.62
C LEU A 710 2.58 3.94 5.50
N GLY A 711 2.31 4.45 4.29
CA GLY A 711 1.79 5.80 3.99
C GLY A 711 0.59 6.15 4.84
N CYS A 712 -0.44 5.31 4.76
CA CYS A 712 -1.66 5.45 5.50
C CYS A 712 -1.42 5.44 7.02
N LEU A 713 -0.55 4.54 7.49
CA LEU A 713 -0.22 4.41 8.91
C LEU A 713 0.43 5.68 9.48
N ASP A 714 1.45 6.21 8.80
CA ASP A 714 2.15 7.42 9.25
C ASP A 714 1.22 8.65 9.22
N LEU A 715 0.40 8.79 8.17
CA LEU A 715 -0.57 9.88 8.07
C LEU A 715 -1.66 9.76 9.15
N LEU A 716 -2.18 8.57 9.41
CA LEU A 716 -3.15 8.33 10.48
C LEU A 716 -2.59 8.75 11.84
N SER A 717 -1.34 8.36 12.13
CA SER A 717 -0.65 8.73 13.37
C SER A 717 -0.49 10.26 13.49
N GLN A 718 -0.12 10.95 12.41
CA GLN A 718 -0.06 12.42 12.38
C GLN A 718 -1.44 13.05 12.63
N LEU A 719 -2.50 12.55 11.98
CA LEU A 719 -3.87 13.06 12.15
C LEU A 719 -4.46 12.80 13.55
N CYS A 720 -3.85 11.88 14.32
CA CYS A 720 -4.24 11.58 15.70
C CYS A 720 -3.40 12.30 16.76
N ALA A 721 -2.46 13.16 16.36
CA ALA A 721 -1.71 13.99 17.29
C ALA A 721 -2.62 14.95 18.08
N ALA A 722 -2.20 15.33 19.30
CA ALA A 722 -3.02 16.08 20.26
C ALA A 722 -3.33 17.52 19.82
N ASP A 723 -2.48 18.10 18.96
CA ASP A 723 -2.61 19.43 18.37
C ASP A 723 -3.58 19.46 17.18
N VAL A 724 -3.86 18.32 16.55
CA VAL A 724 -4.77 18.22 15.42
C VAL A 724 -6.22 18.31 15.86
N ARG A 725 -6.87 19.42 15.50
CA ARG A 725 -8.30 19.66 15.72
C ARG A 725 -9.02 19.97 14.42
N THR A 726 -10.25 19.48 14.34
CA THR A 726 -11.18 19.84 13.27
C THR A 726 -11.63 21.30 13.39
N ASP A 727 -12.18 21.84 12.31
CA ASP A 727 -12.87 23.14 12.28
C ASP A 727 -13.93 23.30 13.39
N ALA A 728 -14.62 22.21 13.75
CA ALA A 728 -15.57 22.14 14.84
C ALA A 728 -14.94 22.04 16.25
N GLY A 729 -13.61 22.10 16.36
CA GLY A 729 -12.86 22.02 17.61
C GLY A 729 -12.72 20.61 18.19
N ARG A 730 -13.25 19.57 17.52
CA ARG A 730 -13.12 18.18 17.94
C ARG A 730 -11.72 17.64 17.67
N ALA A 731 -11.26 16.79 18.57
CA ALA A 731 -10.07 15.98 18.47
C ALA A 731 -10.00 15.19 17.15
N GLY A 732 -8.89 15.29 16.42
CA GLY A 732 -8.64 14.48 15.23
C GLY A 732 -8.69 12.98 15.56
N ALA A 733 -7.99 12.58 16.63
CA ALA A 733 -7.97 11.22 17.17
C ALA A 733 -9.37 10.65 17.46
N GLU A 734 -10.26 11.43 18.08
CA GLU A 734 -11.66 11.01 18.33
C GLU A 734 -12.39 10.68 17.03
N LEU A 735 -12.23 11.52 16.01
CA LEU A 735 -12.92 11.33 14.74
C LEU A 735 -12.36 10.14 13.95
N VAL A 736 -11.03 10.01 13.91
CA VAL A 736 -10.34 8.91 13.23
C VAL A 736 -10.71 7.58 13.87
N LEU A 737 -10.57 7.47 15.21
CA LEU A 737 -10.90 6.25 15.94
C LEU A 737 -12.38 5.89 15.79
N ARG A 738 -13.30 6.86 15.95
CA ARG A 738 -14.74 6.60 15.71
C ARG A 738 -15.00 6.05 14.31
N THR A 739 -14.37 6.64 13.30
CA THR A 739 -14.54 6.21 11.90
C THR A 739 -14.00 4.80 11.67
N LEU A 740 -12.82 4.47 12.21
CA LEU A 740 -12.25 3.12 12.15
C LEU A 740 -13.22 2.09 12.75
N LEU A 741 -13.74 2.36 13.94
CA LEU A 741 -14.64 1.45 14.66
C LEU A 741 -15.99 1.27 13.93
N GLU A 742 -16.56 2.35 13.37
CA GLU A 742 -17.81 2.27 12.59
C GLU A 742 -17.65 1.49 11.27
N VAL A 743 -16.53 1.71 10.56
CA VAL A 743 -16.27 1.12 9.24
C VAL A 743 -15.84 -0.34 9.35
N ALA A 744 -15.20 -0.74 10.45
CA ALA A 744 -14.86 -2.14 10.73
C ALA A 744 -16.08 -3.08 10.61
N LEU A 745 -17.26 -2.59 10.95
CA LEU A 745 -18.52 -3.33 10.93
C LEU A 745 -19.22 -3.33 9.55
N ARG A 746 -18.60 -2.70 8.53
CA ARG A 746 -19.15 -2.57 7.18
C ARG A 746 -18.08 -2.92 6.14
N SER A 747 -18.12 -4.16 5.65
CA SER A 747 -17.15 -4.68 4.67
C SER A 747 -17.32 -4.14 3.24
N GLN A 748 -18.49 -3.57 2.91
CA GLN A 748 -18.78 -2.96 1.60
C GLN A 748 -18.47 -3.91 0.42
N GLY A 749 -18.77 -5.20 0.56
CA GLY A 749 -18.55 -6.20 -0.49
C GLY A 749 -17.14 -6.81 -0.56
N LYS A 750 -16.27 -6.53 0.43
CA LYS A 750 -14.98 -7.23 0.65
C LYS A 750 -15.15 -8.42 1.60
N ASP A 751 -14.13 -9.28 1.70
CA ASP A 751 -14.10 -10.34 2.72
C ASP A 751 -14.18 -9.70 4.12
N PRO A 752 -15.27 -9.93 4.89
CA PRO A 752 -15.45 -9.30 6.19
C PRO A 752 -14.37 -9.69 7.20
N ALA A 753 -13.75 -10.87 7.09
CA ALA A 753 -12.68 -11.29 7.98
C ALA A 753 -11.38 -10.54 7.69
N VAL A 754 -11.01 -10.41 6.41
CA VAL A 754 -9.81 -9.66 5.99
C VAL A 754 -9.98 -8.17 6.27
N HIS A 755 -11.17 -7.61 6.00
CA HIS A 755 -11.50 -6.22 6.31
C HIS A 755 -11.37 -5.92 7.80
N LEU A 756 -11.97 -6.75 8.65
CA LEU A 756 -11.90 -6.58 10.10
C LEU A 756 -10.47 -6.71 10.63
N ALA A 757 -9.69 -7.67 10.11
CA ALA A 757 -8.29 -7.83 10.46
C ALA A 757 -7.44 -6.61 10.07
N GLY A 758 -7.68 -6.05 8.88
CA GLY A 758 -7.02 -4.83 8.41
C GLY A 758 -7.35 -3.61 9.28
N VAL A 759 -8.63 -3.43 9.64
CA VAL A 759 -9.04 -2.32 10.52
C VAL A 759 -8.50 -2.51 11.94
N HIS A 760 -8.46 -3.74 12.47
CA HIS A 760 -7.83 -4.00 13.77
C HIS A 760 -6.36 -3.59 13.80
N ARG A 761 -5.60 -3.89 12.74
CA ARG A 761 -4.21 -3.44 12.62
C ARG A 761 -4.09 -1.90 12.65
N LEU A 762 -5.02 -1.20 12.00
CA LEU A 762 -5.06 0.27 12.04
C LEU A 762 -5.37 0.79 13.44
N VAL A 763 -6.33 0.18 14.15
CA VAL A 763 -6.66 0.55 15.54
C VAL A 763 -5.46 0.32 16.45
N GLU A 764 -4.78 -0.82 16.35
CA GLU A 764 -3.56 -1.12 17.12
C GLU A 764 -2.44 -0.11 16.85
N HIS A 765 -2.30 0.35 15.61
CA HIS A 765 -1.26 1.32 15.24
C HIS A 765 -1.56 2.74 15.75
N VAL A 766 -2.82 3.17 15.69
CA VAL A 766 -3.24 4.52 16.10
C VAL A 766 -3.24 4.68 17.63
N LEU A 767 -3.44 3.60 18.39
CA LEU A 767 -3.40 3.65 19.85
C LEU A 767 -1.95 3.82 20.37
N PRO A 768 -1.66 4.84 21.20
CA PRO A 768 -0.32 5.12 21.70
C PRO A 768 0.27 3.98 22.53
N GLN A 769 1.61 3.89 22.62
CA GLN A 769 2.28 2.92 23.48
C GLN A 769 2.46 3.44 24.91
N ALA A 770 2.35 2.52 25.87
CA ALA A 770 2.53 2.84 27.29
C ALA A 770 4.00 3.20 27.64
N GLU A 771 4.96 2.96 26.74
CA GLU A 771 6.37 3.37 26.93
C GLU A 771 6.62 4.83 26.52
N ASP A 772 5.81 5.37 25.60
CA ASP A 772 5.85 6.77 25.16
C ASP A 772 5.34 7.75 26.24
N MET A 773 5.01 7.24 27.43
CA MET A 773 4.35 7.95 28.55
C MET A 773 5.34 8.70 29.47
N SER A 774 6.64 8.53 29.28
CA SER A 774 7.68 9.12 30.16
C SER A 774 8.01 10.58 29.85
N ASP A 775 7.64 11.08 28.66
CA ASP A 775 7.77 12.49 28.30
C ASP A 775 6.51 13.28 28.71
N SER A 776 6.73 14.27 29.56
CA SER A 776 5.78 15.01 30.43
C SER A 776 4.51 15.68 29.84
N SER A 777 4.05 15.33 28.64
CA SER A 777 2.83 15.91 28.04
C SER A 777 1.97 14.95 27.19
N GLY A 778 2.36 13.68 27.03
CA GLY A 778 1.80 12.79 26.00
C GLY A 778 0.45 12.08 26.23
N PRO A 779 0.06 11.63 27.44
CA PRO A 779 -0.99 10.58 27.49
C PRO A 779 -2.34 10.92 28.14
N SER A 780 -2.52 12.06 28.80
CA SER A 780 -3.83 12.37 29.42
C SER A 780 -4.94 12.55 28.37
N TYR A 781 -4.64 13.13 27.22
CA TYR A 781 -5.63 13.48 26.19
C TYR A 781 -6.37 12.26 25.60
N TRP A 782 -5.68 11.14 25.33
CA TRP A 782 -6.34 9.95 24.78
C TRP A 782 -7.35 9.36 25.77
N VAL A 783 -6.95 9.30 27.03
CA VAL A 783 -7.75 8.70 28.10
C VAL A 783 -8.89 9.62 28.54
N THR A 784 -8.69 10.94 28.62
CA THR A 784 -9.72 11.88 29.09
C THR A 784 -10.65 12.37 27.99
N ASP A 785 -10.12 12.62 26.79
CA ASP A 785 -10.85 13.37 25.75
C ASP A 785 -11.25 12.50 24.54
N VAL A 786 -10.57 11.37 24.31
CA VAL A 786 -10.80 10.55 23.11
C VAL A 786 -11.61 9.28 23.42
N LEU A 787 -11.06 8.37 24.23
CA LEU A 787 -11.67 7.05 24.51
C LEU A 787 -13.09 7.15 25.08
N PRO A 788 -13.40 8.05 26.03
CA PRO A 788 -14.74 8.14 26.63
C PRO A 788 -15.82 8.51 25.59
N ASN A 789 -15.43 9.21 24.52
CA ASN A 789 -16.34 9.69 23.48
C ASN A 789 -16.63 8.65 22.39
N VAL A 790 -15.95 7.49 22.40
CA VAL A 790 -16.11 6.42 21.39
C VAL A 790 -16.44 5.06 21.99
N LEU A 791 -16.84 5.01 23.27
CA LEU A 791 -17.09 3.75 24.00
C LEU A 791 -18.14 2.86 23.34
N GLN A 792 -19.19 3.45 22.75
CA GLN A 792 -20.26 2.66 22.11
C GLN A 792 -19.76 1.95 20.86
N GLU A 793 -19.05 2.68 20.01
CA GLU A 793 -18.43 2.17 18.80
C GLU A 793 -17.32 1.16 19.15
N LEU A 794 -16.56 1.42 20.20
CA LEU A 794 -15.50 0.54 20.70
C LEU A 794 -16.08 -0.78 21.20
N SER A 795 -17.18 -0.76 21.95
CA SER A 795 -17.87 -1.98 22.41
C SER A 795 -18.39 -2.81 21.23
N ALA A 796 -18.99 -2.16 20.22
CA ALA A 796 -19.48 -2.85 19.03
C ALA A 796 -18.33 -3.48 18.22
N PHE A 797 -17.24 -2.76 18.04
CA PHE A 797 -16.03 -3.27 17.39
C PHE A 797 -15.40 -4.43 18.18
N PHE A 798 -15.23 -4.27 19.49
CA PHE A 798 -14.68 -5.29 20.39
C PHE A 798 -15.43 -6.62 20.24
N ARG A 799 -16.76 -6.59 20.20
CA ARG A 799 -17.61 -7.78 20.02
C ARG A 799 -17.43 -8.47 18.67
N ALA A 800 -17.05 -7.75 17.63
CA ALA A 800 -16.84 -8.32 16.29
C ALA A 800 -15.50 -9.07 16.16
N LEU A 801 -14.53 -8.80 17.06
CA LEU A 801 -13.19 -9.40 17.03
C LEU A 801 -13.20 -10.87 17.47
N ASP A 802 -12.22 -11.61 16.95
CA ASP A 802 -11.84 -12.92 17.46
C ASP A 802 -11.19 -12.82 18.84
N LEU A 803 -11.21 -13.95 19.57
CA LEU A 803 -10.77 -14.03 20.96
C LEU A 803 -9.36 -13.48 21.19
N ASP A 804 -8.38 -13.88 20.36
CA ASP A 804 -6.99 -13.47 20.49
C ASP A 804 -6.81 -11.95 20.29
N ARG A 805 -7.62 -11.36 19.41
CA ARG A 805 -7.64 -9.91 19.18
C ARG A 805 -8.36 -9.17 20.30
N LYS A 806 -9.46 -9.70 20.83
CA LYS A 806 -10.16 -9.15 22.01
C LYS A 806 -9.22 -9.04 23.21
N VAL A 807 -8.54 -10.13 23.57
CA VAL A 807 -7.64 -10.16 24.74
C VAL A 807 -6.49 -9.18 24.58
N ARG A 808 -5.85 -9.12 23.40
CA ARG A 808 -4.77 -8.16 23.12
C ARG A 808 -5.23 -6.71 23.17
N LEU A 809 -6.37 -6.39 22.55
CA LEU A 809 -6.93 -5.04 22.57
C LEU A 809 -7.33 -4.62 23.99
N LEU A 810 -7.96 -5.51 24.76
CA LEU A 810 -8.32 -5.21 26.16
C LEU A 810 -7.06 -4.98 26.99
N ALA A 811 -6.03 -5.82 26.85
CA ALA A 811 -4.78 -5.65 27.57
C ALA A 811 -4.14 -4.30 27.28
N ARG A 812 -4.11 -3.94 25.99
CA ARG A 812 -3.58 -2.65 25.56
C ARG A 812 -4.35 -1.46 26.13
N LEU A 813 -5.68 -1.52 26.15
CA LEU A 813 -6.53 -0.45 26.69
C LEU A 813 -6.40 -0.31 28.21
N VAL A 814 -6.32 -1.43 28.93
CA VAL A 814 -6.10 -1.43 30.40
C VAL A 814 -4.76 -0.80 30.74
N THR A 815 -3.69 -1.18 30.03
CA THR A 815 -2.36 -0.58 30.24
C THR A 815 -2.33 0.90 29.87
N LEU A 816 -3.09 1.32 28.84
CA LEU A 816 -3.15 2.73 28.43
C LEU A 816 -3.93 3.61 29.42
N ASP A 817 -5.03 3.10 29.98
CA ASP A 817 -5.90 3.82 30.91
C ASP A 817 -5.29 3.93 32.31
N ASP A 818 -4.52 2.93 32.75
CA ASP A 818 -3.87 2.86 34.08
C ASP A 818 -4.82 3.21 35.25
N GLY A 819 -6.11 2.86 35.10
CA GLY A 819 -7.16 3.10 36.10
C GLY A 819 -7.64 4.55 36.23
N LEU A 820 -7.36 5.44 35.26
CA LEU A 820 -7.78 6.84 35.32
C LEU A 820 -9.29 7.03 35.07
N VAL A 821 -9.83 6.44 34.00
CA VAL A 821 -11.25 6.56 33.63
C VAL A 821 -12.01 5.26 33.82
N GLY A 822 -11.34 4.12 33.71
CA GLY A 822 -11.93 2.79 33.84
C GLY A 822 -12.48 2.23 32.52
N VAL A 823 -11.76 2.44 31.41
CA VAL A 823 -12.23 2.02 30.07
C VAL A 823 -12.29 0.49 29.96
N GLY A 824 -11.32 -0.22 30.54
CA GLY A 824 -11.29 -1.68 30.55
C GLY A 824 -12.42 -2.28 31.39
N GLU A 825 -12.66 -1.71 32.57
CA GLU A 825 -13.71 -2.08 33.51
C GLU A 825 -15.08 -1.89 32.85
N TRP A 826 -15.26 -0.77 32.13
CA TRP A 826 -16.47 -0.50 31.37
C TRP A 826 -16.69 -1.52 30.24
N LEU A 827 -15.65 -1.91 29.50
CA LEU A 827 -15.75 -2.92 28.44
C LEU A 827 -16.12 -4.29 29.01
N LEU A 828 -15.54 -4.69 30.14
CA LEU A 828 -15.88 -5.93 30.84
C LEU A 828 -17.34 -5.92 31.29
N LEU A 829 -17.80 -4.82 31.91
CA LEU A 829 -19.20 -4.64 32.27
C LEU A 829 -20.13 -4.69 31.05
N ALA A 830 -19.73 -4.10 29.93
CA ALA A 830 -20.50 -4.13 28.69
C ALA A 830 -20.60 -5.54 28.07
N GLU A 831 -19.59 -6.40 28.25
CA GLU A 831 -19.65 -7.80 27.81
C GLU A 831 -20.55 -8.64 28.73
N ILE A 832 -20.48 -8.45 30.05
CA ILE A 832 -21.37 -9.15 30.99
C ILE A 832 -22.84 -8.75 30.79
N LYS A 833 -23.11 -7.46 30.57
CA LYS A 833 -24.46 -6.99 30.18
C LYS A 833 -24.92 -7.59 28.85
N HIS A 834 -24.01 -7.75 27.89
CA HIS A 834 -24.33 -8.42 26.64
C HIS A 834 -24.72 -9.89 26.84
N MET A 835 -24.01 -10.61 27.72
CA MET A 835 -24.39 -11.98 28.10
C MET A 835 -25.80 -12.00 28.72
N ALA A 836 -26.12 -11.06 29.60
CA ALA A 836 -27.45 -10.95 30.22
C ALA A 836 -28.55 -10.72 29.17
N ASP A 837 -28.32 -9.82 28.21
CA ASP A 837 -29.22 -9.53 27.10
C ASP A 837 -29.42 -10.75 26.18
N LEU A 838 -28.34 -11.47 25.86
CA LEU A 838 -28.39 -12.70 25.07
C LEU A 838 -29.21 -13.77 25.77
N LEU A 839 -29.01 -13.96 27.07
CA LEU A 839 -29.79 -14.91 27.88
C LEU A 839 -31.26 -14.52 27.92
N GLN A 840 -31.59 -13.24 28.12
CA GLN A 840 -32.97 -12.75 28.09
C GLN A 840 -33.63 -12.95 26.72
N ALA A 841 -32.89 -12.74 25.62
CA ALA A 841 -33.39 -12.98 24.28
C ALA A 841 -33.63 -14.48 24.02
N LEU A 842 -32.76 -15.35 24.51
CA LEU A 842 -32.92 -16.81 24.46
C LEU A 842 -34.07 -17.30 25.33
N GLU A 843 -34.39 -16.64 26.44
CA GLU A 843 -35.59 -16.97 27.24
C GLU A 843 -36.90 -16.75 26.46
N GLN A 844 -36.91 -15.77 25.55
CA GLN A 844 -38.09 -15.41 24.75
C GLN A 844 -38.24 -16.23 23.46
N THR A 845 -37.22 -17.02 23.09
CA THR A 845 -37.24 -17.82 21.86
C THR A 845 -37.08 -19.31 22.18
N PRO A 846 -37.98 -20.20 21.73
CA PRO A 846 -37.77 -21.63 21.90
C PRO A 846 -36.46 -22.05 21.22
N PRO A 847 -35.73 -23.07 21.73
CA PRO A 847 -34.49 -23.57 21.14
C PRO A 847 -34.78 -24.26 19.79
N THR A 848 -34.97 -23.47 18.75
CA THR A 848 -35.10 -23.89 17.36
C THR A 848 -33.73 -23.88 16.69
N ARG A 849 -33.53 -24.70 15.64
CA ARG A 849 -32.34 -24.64 14.76
C ARG A 849 -32.30 -23.38 13.86
N ASP A 850 -32.94 -22.30 14.29
CA ASP A 850 -32.89 -21.04 13.56
C ASP A 850 -31.48 -20.45 13.68
N PHE A 851 -31.00 -19.86 12.59
CA PHE A 851 -29.69 -19.22 12.48
C PHE A 851 -29.47 -18.21 13.61
N LYS A 852 -30.49 -17.41 13.92
CA LYS A 852 -30.43 -16.39 14.99
C LYS A 852 -30.22 -17.00 16.37
N THR A 853 -30.86 -18.13 16.65
CA THR A 853 -30.72 -18.84 17.93
C THR A 853 -29.35 -19.49 18.06
N LEU A 854 -28.86 -20.16 17.00
CA LEU A 854 -27.52 -20.76 16.98
C LEU A 854 -26.43 -19.71 17.16
N ARG A 855 -26.56 -18.57 16.49
CA ARG A 855 -25.64 -17.44 16.65
C ARG A 855 -25.61 -16.93 18.09
N ARG A 856 -26.76 -16.69 18.71
CA ARG A 856 -26.83 -16.21 20.10
C ARG A 856 -26.18 -17.19 21.07
N LEU A 857 -26.35 -18.50 20.86
CA LEU A 857 -25.70 -19.54 21.66
C LEU A 857 -24.17 -19.55 21.45
N HIS A 858 -23.71 -19.31 20.22
CA HIS A 858 -22.29 -19.17 19.91
C HIS A 858 -21.67 -17.90 20.54
N ASP A 859 -22.33 -16.74 20.40
CA ASP A 859 -21.88 -15.46 20.97
C ASP A 859 -21.82 -15.53 22.51
N LEU A 860 -22.76 -16.25 23.14
CA LEU A 860 -22.72 -16.55 24.58
C LEU A 860 -21.49 -17.39 24.94
N ASN A 861 -21.18 -18.44 24.15
CA ASN A 861 -19.98 -19.26 24.39
C ASN A 861 -18.68 -18.47 24.21
N LEU A 862 -18.60 -17.60 23.21
CA LEU A 862 -17.45 -16.72 23.00
C LEU A 862 -17.24 -15.75 24.17
N SER A 863 -18.31 -15.25 24.77
CA SER A 863 -18.23 -14.39 25.96
C SER A 863 -17.71 -15.17 27.17
N VAL A 864 -18.17 -16.41 27.37
CA VAL A 864 -17.65 -17.32 28.41
C VAL A 864 -16.17 -17.61 28.18
N ARG A 865 -15.79 -17.96 26.95
CA ARG A 865 -14.40 -18.26 26.59
C ARG A 865 -13.48 -17.05 26.83
N LEU A 866 -13.93 -15.83 26.50
CA LEU A 866 -13.20 -14.60 26.82
C LEU A 866 -12.95 -14.47 28.32
N LEU A 867 -13.98 -14.59 29.14
CA LEU A 867 -13.83 -14.50 30.60
C LEU A 867 -12.92 -15.61 31.16
N GLY A 868 -13.00 -16.82 30.60
CA GLY A 868 -12.09 -17.93 30.88
C GLY A 868 -10.63 -17.57 30.60
N THR A 869 -10.33 -17.14 29.37
CA THR A 869 -8.96 -16.75 28.96
C THR A 869 -8.41 -15.57 29.77
N LEU A 870 -9.26 -14.66 30.25
CA LEU A 870 -8.83 -13.58 31.14
C LEU A 870 -8.40 -14.09 32.53
N LEU A 871 -8.95 -15.22 32.99
CA LEU A 871 -8.68 -15.82 34.30
C LEU A 871 -7.72 -17.02 34.28
N GLU A 872 -7.25 -17.44 33.10
CA GLU A 872 -6.27 -18.52 32.97
C GLU A 872 -4.83 -18.03 33.19
N GLU A 873 -3.99 -18.81 33.87
CA GLU A 873 -2.54 -18.57 33.88
C GLU A 873 -1.93 -19.09 32.57
N PRO A 874 -1.10 -18.31 31.83
CA PRO A 874 -0.33 -17.12 32.25
C PRO A 874 -0.88 -15.76 31.75
N SER A 875 -2.20 -15.54 31.71
CA SER A 875 -2.78 -14.29 31.22
C SER A 875 -2.24 -13.05 31.96
N PRO A 876 -1.75 -12.01 31.25
CA PRO A 876 -1.28 -10.78 31.88
C PRO A 876 -2.41 -9.98 32.55
N LEU A 877 -3.67 -10.29 32.23
CA LEU A 877 -4.86 -9.62 32.76
C LEU A 877 -5.51 -10.34 33.95
N LEU A 878 -4.99 -11.48 34.38
CA LEU A 878 -5.58 -12.27 35.48
C LEU A 878 -5.81 -11.41 36.72
N ARG A 879 -4.76 -10.75 37.22
CA ARG A 879 -4.83 -9.93 38.43
C ARG A 879 -5.79 -8.76 38.27
N TRP A 880 -5.70 -8.05 37.16
CA TRP A 880 -6.60 -6.93 36.85
C TRP A 880 -8.07 -7.39 36.81
N THR A 881 -8.36 -8.54 36.20
CA THR A 881 -9.72 -9.08 36.08
C THR A 881 -10.30 -9.43 37.45
N VAL A 882 -9.51 -10.06 38.32
CA VAL A 882 -9.92 -10.39 39.70
C VAL A 882 -10.17 -9.11 40.51
N ASP A 883 -9.26 -8.15 40.45
CA ASP A 883 -9.40 -6.87 41.14
C ASP A 883 -10.63 -6.10 40.64
N CYS A 884 -10.89 -6.12 39.33
CA CYS A 884 -12.04 -5.48 38.69
C CYS A 884 -13.38 -6.12 39.15
N LEU A 885 -13.46 -7.45 39.19
CA LEU A 885 -14.64 -8.17 39.68
C LEU A 885 -14.93 -7.86 41.17
N ALA A 886 -13.89 -7.67 41.98
CA ALA A 886 -14.02 -7.37 43.40
C ALA A 886 -14.34 -5.89 43.69
N SER A 887 -13.84 -4.96 42.86
CA SER A 887 -13.91 -3.52 43.12
C SER A 887 -15.04 -2.79 42.38
N THR A 888 -15.51 -3.31 41.25
CA THR A 888 -16.55 -2.66 40.43
C THR A 888 -17.95 -3.00 40.93
N GLU A 889 -18.70 -1.98 41.33
CA GLU A 889 -20.05 -2.14 41.89
C GLU A 889 -21.00 -2.86 40.90
N GLY A 890 -21.61 -3.95 41.36
CA GLY A 890 -22.62 -4.71 40.59
C GLY A 890 -22.07 -5.69 39.54
N LEU A 891 -20.79 -5.61 39.16
CA LEU A 891 -20.21 -6.45 38.10
C LEU A 891 -20.25 -7.95 38.44
N LEU A 892 -19.79 -8.31 39.64
CA LEU A 892 -19.82 -9.69 40.12
C LEU A 892 -21.26 -10.20 40.29
N ALA A 893 -22.19 -9.34 40.72
CA ALA A 893 -23.59 -9.70 40.86
C ALA A 893 -24.27 -9.99 39.51
N ASP A 894 -23.97 -9.17 38.49
CA ASP A 894 -24.44 -9.38 37.11
C ASP A 894 -23.89 -10.69 36.52
N LEU A 895 -22.59 -10.95 36.70
CA LEU A 895 -21.95 -12.20 36.28
C LEU A 895 -22.59 -13.42 36.96
N THR A 896 -22.79 -13.34 38.28
CA THR A 896 -23.42 -14.40 39.07
C THR A 896 -24.85 -14.66 38.61
N THR A 897 -25.58 -13.60 38.24
CA THR A 897 -26.93 -13.71 37.67
C THR A 897 -26.90 -14.42 36.31
N CYS A 898 -25.97 -14.06 35.43
CA CYS A 898 -25.78 -14.73 34.13
C CYS A 898 -25.47 -16.22 34.32
N LEU A 899 -24.52 -16.56 35.19
CA LEU A 899 -24.15 -17.95 35.50
C LEU A 899 -25.32 -18.75 36.10
N THR A 900 -26.13 -18.13 36.96
CA THR A 900 -27.32 -18.77 37.55
C THR A 900 -28.36 -19.06 36.48
N LYS A 901 -28.66 -18.09 35.61
CA LYS A 901 -29.58 -18.27 34.47
C LYS A 901 -29.11 -19.35 33.51
N MET A 902 -27.81 -19.39 33.22
CA MET A 902 -27.23 -20.44 32.39
C MET A 902 -27.36 -21.83 33.05
N LEU A 903 -27.23 -21.88 34.39
CA LEU A 903 -27.39 -23.10 35.16
C LEU A 903 -28.83 -23.61 35.08
N GLU A 904 -29.81 -22.74 35.33
CA GLU A 904 -31.26 -23.03 35.24
C GLU A 904 -31.70 -23.49 33.84
N ARG A 905 -31.11 -22.90 32.79
CA ARG A 905 -31.38 -23.27 31.38
C ARG A 905 -30.59 -24.49 30.89
N GLN A 906 -29.75 -25.06 31.74
CA GLN A 906 -28.97 -26.25 31.44
C GLN A 906 -28.05 -26.11 30.22
N TYR A 907 -27.42 -24.95 30.05
CA TYR A 907 -26.36 -24.84 29.05
C TYR A 907 -25.12 -25.63 29.48
N SER A 908 -24.43 -26.24 28.52
CA SER A 908 -23.20 -27.00 28.76
C SER A 908 -22.14 -26.68 27.69
N SER A 909 -20.90 -26.48 28.12
CA SER A 909 -19.73 -26.22 27.26
C SER A 909 -18.45 -26.57 28.03
N ALA A 910 -17.42 -27.05 27.33
CA ALA A 910 -16.10 -27.24 27.93
C ALA A 910 -15.49 -25.92 28.43
N ASP A 911 -15.69 -24.83 27.67
CA ASP A 911 -15.23 -23.47 28.02
C ASP A 911 -15.88 -22.97 29.33
N LEU A 912 -17.13 -23.36 29.56
CA LEU A 912 -17.87 -22.96 30.76
C LEU A 912 -17.40 -23.70 32.01
N SER A 913 -17.05 -24.98 31.87
CA SER A 913 -16.39 -25.76 32.92
C SER A 913 -15.00 -25.20 33.24
N ALA A 914 -14.20 -24.88 32.22
CA ALA A 914 -12.88 -24.28 32.39
C ALA A 914 -12.97 -22.89 33.05
N PHE A 915 -13.93 -22.05 32.65
CA PHE A 915 -14.18 -20.76 33.27
C PHE A 915 -14.58 -20.88 34.75
N ALA A 916 -15.46 -21.82 35.08
CA ALA A 916 -15.85 -22.08 36.47
C ALA A 916 -14.66 -22.55 37.32
N ASP A 917 -13.78 -23.36 36.75
CA ASP A 917 -12.54 -23.79 37.40
C ASP A 917 -11.60 -22.62 37.65
N ALA A 918 -11.36 -21.77 36.65
CA ALA A 918 -10.53 -20.57 36.79
C ALA A 918 -11.07 -19.61 37.86
N LEU A 919 -12.40 -19.43 37.94
CA LEU A 919 -13.04 -18.65 39.01
C LEU A 919 -12.89 -19.31 40.39
N ALA A 920 -12.91 -20.64 40.46
CA ALA A 920 -12.81 -21.38 41.72
C ALA A 920 -11.43 -21.20 42.37
N HIS A 921 -10.37 -21.12 41.57
CA HIS A 921 -9.01 -20.78 42.05
C HIS A 921 -8.94 -19.38 42.69
N GLN A 922 -9.88 -18.49 42.35
CA GLN A 922 -10.01 -17.13 42.89
C GLN A 922 -11.13 -16.99 43.94
N ALA A 923 -11.67 -18.11 44.45
CA ALA A 923 -12.86 -18.12 45.31
C ALA A 923 -12.75 -17.28 46.60
N SER A 924 -11.54 -17.05 47.11
CA SER A 924 -11.27 -16.19 48.27
C SER A 924 -11.71 -14.73 48.06
N HIS A 925 -11.66 -14.25 46.81
CA HIS A 925 -11.99 -12.88 46.43
C HIS A 925 -13.48 -12.69 46.07
N LEU A 926 -14.25 -13.78 45.98
CA LEU A 926 -15.65 -13.75 45.56
C LEU A 926 -16.61 -13.59 46.75
N GLU A 927 -17.77 -12.98 46.51
CA GLU A 927 -18.88 -12.97 47.48
C GLU A 927 -19.44 -14.38 47.72
N SER A 928 -20.06 -14.61 48.88
CA SER A 928 -20.54 -15.94 49.27
C SER A 928 -21.55 -16.54 48.27
N TYR A 929 -22.44 -15.73 47.68
CA TYR A 929 -23.41 -16.26 46.71
C TYR A 929 -22.75 -16.63 45.37
N ALA A 930 -21.78 -15.83 44.91
CA ALA A 930 -20.98 -16.14 43.73
C ALA A 930 -20.18 -17.44 43.90
N ARG A 931 -19.55 -17.64 45.07
CA ARG A 931 -18.87 -18.90 45.43
C ARG A 931 -19.81 -20.10 45.37
N PHE A 932 -21.05 -19.95 45.87
CA PHE A 932 -22.06 -21.00 45.79
C PHE A 932 -22.40 -21.34 44.33
N VAL A 933 -22.60 -20.34 43.47
CA VAL A 933 -22.88 -20.56 42.03
C VAL A 933 -21.70 -21.22 41.30
N VAL A 934 -20.47 -20.80 41.57
CA VAL A 934 -19.25 -21.45 41.03
C VAL A 934 -19.18 -22.91 41.46
N CYS A 935 -19.46 -23.21 42.74
CA CYS A 935 -19.52 -24.58 43.24
C CYS A 935 -20.54 -25.45 42.49
N LEU A 936 -21.71 -24.91 42.14
CA LEU A 936 -22.71 -25.64 41.35
C LEU A 936 -22.21 -25.93 39.92
N TRP A 937 -21.48 -24.99 39.32
CA TRP A 937 -20.87 -25.21 38.00
C TRP A 937 -19.72 -26.22 38.03
N LEU A 938 -18.90 -26.27 39.08
CA LEU A 938 -17.89 -27.32 39.26
C LEU A 938 -18.55 -28.69 39.36
N LEU A 939 -19.63 -28.83 40.15
CA LEU A 939 -20.40 -30.07 40.23
C LEU A 939 -20.95 -30.49 38.86
N ARG A 940 -21.38 -29.53 38.03
CA ARG A 940 -21.80 -29.80 36.65
C ARG A 940 -20.65 -30.16 35.72
N GLY A 941 -19.48 -29.54 35.87
CA GLY A 941 -18.26 -29.89 35.14
C GLY A 941 -17.86 -31.36 35.35
N MET A 942 -17.99 -31.84 36.59
CA MET A 942 -17.78 -33.25 36.95
C MET A 942 -18.76 -34.22 36.25
N GLN A 943 -19.88 -33.75 35.71
CA GLN A 943 -20.80 -34.59 34.91
C GLN A 943 -20.24 -34.87 33.50
N ALA A 944 -19.41 -33.98 32.94
CA ALA A 944 -18.87 -34.10 31.59
C ALA A 944 -17.53 -34.87 31.56
N GLU A 945 -16.62 -34.52 32.48
CA GLU A 945 -15.36 -35.23 32.71
C GLU A 945 -15.24 -35.52 34.20
N VAL A 946 -15.21 -36.80 34.60
CA VAL A 946 -14.92 -37.19 36.00
C VAL A 946 -13.41 -37.15 36.22
N SER A 947 -12.82 -35.97 36.03
CA SER A 947 -11.45 -35.65 36.41
C SER A 947 -11.48 -35.06 37.82
N LEU A 948 -10.66 -35.61 38.71
CA LEU A 948 -10.65 -35.33 40.15
C LEU A 948 -9.89 -34.06 40.56
N LEU A 949 -9.43 -33.26 39.62
CA LEU A 949 -8.56 -32.11 39.91
C LEU A 949 -9.27 -31.01 40.72
N GLN A 950 -10.61 -31.02 40.78
CA GLN A 950 -11.43 -29.94 41.35
C GLN A 950 -12.17 -30.33 42.64
N SER A 951 -12.02 -31.56 43.13
CA SER A 951 -12.73 -32.09 44.29
C SER A 951 -12.41 -31.32 45.59
N ASP A 952 -11.13 -31.05 45.86
CA ASP A 952 -10.73 -30.33 47.07
C ASP A 952 -11.29 -28.89 47.11
N VAL A 953 -11.38 -28.25 45.94
CA VAL A 953 -11.90 -26.89 45.80
C VAL A 953 -13.41 -26.84 46.08
N VAL A 954 -14.20 -27.77 45.54
CA VAL A 954 -15.65 -27.88 45.81
C VAL A 954 -15.94 -28.05 47.30
N LEU A 955 -15.21 -28.94 47.97
CA LEU A 955 -15.38 -29.18 49.41
C LEU A 955 -14.98 -27.97 50.24
N SER A 956 -13.89 -27.28 49.87
CA SER A 956 -13.45 -26.07 50.57
C SER A 956 -14.52 -24.97 50.49
N ILE A 957 -15.06 -24.72 49.29
CA ILE A 957 -16.12 -23.73 49.08
C ILE A 957 -17.37 -24.11 49.89
N LEU A 958 -17.85 -25.34 49.81
CA LEU A 958 -19.06 -25.78 50.53
C LEU A 958 -18.94 -25.65 52.06
N ARG A 959 -17.77 -25.93 52.62
CA ARG A 959 -17.52 -25.82 54.07
C ARG A 959 -17.46 -24.37 54.55
N ASP A 960 -16.97 -23.48 53.70
CA ASP A 960 -16.80 -22.05 54.03
C ASP A 960 -18.08 -21.21 53.80
N LEU A 961 -19.12 -21.78 53.17
CA LEU A 961 -20.38 -21.08 52.90
C LEU A 961 -21.30 -21.02 54.13
N HIS A 962 -21.89 -19.84 54.36
CA HIS A 962 -22.92 -19.67 55.40
C HIS A 962 -24.23 -20.38 54.99
N PRO A 963 -24.93 -21.07 55.93
CA PRO A 963 -26.14 -21.85 55.61
C PRO A 963 -27.28 -21.07 54.93
N THR A 964 -27.34 -19.75 55.11
CA THR A 964 -28.37 -18.88 54.51
C THR A 964 -28.13 -18.59 53.02
N THR A 965 -26.91 -18.80 52.53
CA THR A 965 -26.52 -18.53 51.14
C THR A 965 -26.83 -19.71 50.22
N ILE A 966 -26.94 -20.91 50.80
CA ILE A 966 -27.21 -22.15 50.07
C ILE A 966 -28.65 -22.13 49.59
N ASN A 967 -28.86 -22.27 48.28
CA ASN A 967 -30.18 -22.49 47.67
C ASN A 967 -30.43 -24.02 47.56
N PRO A 968 -31.24 -24.63 48.45
CA PRO A 968 -31.39 -26.08 48.52
C PRO A 968 -31.84 -26.76 47.21
N PRO A 969 -32.86 -26.30 46.46
CA PRO A 969 -33.28 -26.95 45.22
C PRO A 969 -32.18 -27.03 44.15
N LEU A 970 -31.41 -25.95 43.95
CA LEU A 970 -30.33 -25.95 42.95
C LEU A 970 -29.19 -26.91 43.34
N LEU A 971 -28.78 -26.92 44.62
CA LEU A 971 -27.71 -27.79 45.10
C LEU A 971 -28.10 -29.27 45.00
N LYS A 972 -29.32 -29.63 45.43
CA LYS A 972 -29.82 -31.01 45.36
C LYS A 972 -29.90 -31.53 43.93
N MET A 973 -30.37 -30.69 43.01
CA MET A 973 -30.54 -31.04 41.61
C MET A 973 -29.19 -31.28 40.93
N GLU A 974 -28.24 -30.36 41.06
CA GLU A 974 -26.92 -30.52 40.43
C GLU A 974 -26.13 -31.65 41.08
N LEU A 975 -26.14 -31.76 42.41
CA LEU A 975 -25.44 -32.85 43.10
C LEU A 975 -26.06 -34.21 42.75
N GLY A 976 -27.40 -34.34 42.75
CA GLY A 976 -28.07 -35.57 42.38
C GLY A 976 -27.72 -36.02 40.96
N ARG A 977 -27.64 -35.09 40.01
CA ARG A 977 -27.20 -35.36 38.62
C ARG A 977 -25.75 -35.80 38.54
N THR A 978 -24.86 -35.16 39.28
CA THR A 978 -23.44 -35.56 39.35
C THR A 978 -23.31 -36.97 39.91
N LEU A 979 -24.03 -37.29 40.99
CA LEU A 979 -24.05 -38.63 41.59
C LEU A 979 -24.63 -39.69 40.65
N SER A 980 -25.73 -39.38 39.95
CA SER A 980 -26.32 -40.27 38.93
C SER A 980 -25.36 -40.49 37.74
N THR A 981 -24.59 -39.48 37.35
CA THR A 981 -23.60 -39.61 36.27
C THR A 981 -22.42 -40.46 36.70
N VAL A 982 -21.90 -40.25 37.92
CA VAL A 982 -20.81 -41.06 38.49
C VAL A 982 -21.24 -42.53 38.69
N SER A 983 -22.49 -42.79 39.11
CA SER A 983 -22.98 -44.15 39.32
C SER A 983 -23.09 -44.99 38.04
N ARG A 984 -23.20 -44.33 36.89
CA ARG A 984 -23.25 -44.96 35.56
C ARG A 984 -21.86 -45.27 35.00
N GLN A 985 -20.79 -44.82 35.67
CA GLN A 985 -19.43 -45.13 35.27
C GLN A 985 -18.99 -46.51 35.75
N ARG A 986 -18.12 -47.16 34.96
CA ARG A 986 -17.66 -48.54 35.25
C ARG A 986 -16.61 -48.63 36.36
N THR A 987 -15.91 -47.54 36.66
CA THR A 987 -14.82 -47.51 37.64
C THR A 987 -14.81 -46.15 38.34
N VAL A 988 -15.02 -46.12 39.65
CA VAL A 988 -14.85 -44.93 40.51
C VAL A 988 -13.50 -45.06 41.21
N THR A 989 -12.67 -44.02 41.12
CA THR A 989 -11.36 -44.00 41.79
C THR A 989 -11.52 -43.84 43.31
N PRO A 990 -10.57 -44.37 44.13
CA PRO A 990 -10.67 -44.28 45.59
C PRO A 990 -10.72 -42.84 46.12
N GLU A 991 -10.03 -41.91 45.44
CA GLU A 991 -10.05 -40.48 45.75
C GLU A 991 -11.43 -39.85 45.47
N ALA A 992 -12.08 -40.21 44.35
CA ALA A 992 -13.43 -39.76 44.02
C ALA A 992 -14.45 -40.30 45.02
N SER A 993 -14.29 -41.58 45.39
CA SER A 993 -15.13 -42.23 46.38
C SER A 993 -15.06 -41.52 47.74
N ALA A 994 -13.85 -41.19 48.21
CA ALA A 994 -13.65 -40.48 49.48
C ALA A 994 -14.25 -39.06 49.44
N PHE A 995 -14.07 -38.33 48.32
CA PHE A 995 -14.66 -37.02 48.10
C PHE A 995 -16.20 -37.05 48.15
N ILE A 996 -16.82 -37.97 47.41
CA ILE A 996 -18.27 -38.11 47.34
C ILE A 996 -18.84 -38.43 48.73
N VAL A 997 -18.23 -39.36 49.47
CA VAL A 997 -18.65 -39.67 50.85
C VAL A 997 -18.55 -38.44 51.75
N THR A 998 -17.50 -37.64 51.59
CA THR A 998 -17.30 -36.43 52.40
C THR A 998 -18.36 -35.36 52.12
N ILE A 999 -18.79 -35.18 50.87
CA ILE A 999 -19.90 -34.27 50.52
C ILE A 999 -21.22 -34.79 51.09
N LEU A 1000 -21.50 -36.08 50.92
CA LEU A 1000 -22.75 -36.67 51.39
C LEU A 1000 -22.84 -36.65 52.93
N ASP A 1001 -21.74 -36.93 53.63
CA ASP A 1001 -21.67 -36.80 55.09
C ASP A 1001 -21.92 -35.34 55.51
N TRP A 1002 -21.25 -34.39 54.86
CA TRP A 1002 -21.46 -32.95 55.11
C TRP A 1002 -22.93 -32.54 54.96
N LEU A 1003 -23.64 -33.02 53.94
CA LEU A 1003 -25.09 -32.75 53.77
C LEU A 1003 -25.92 -33.23 54.96
N THR A 1004 -25.61 -34.40 55.51
CA THR A 1004 -26.34 -34.94 56.67
C THR A 1004 -26.10 -34.17 57.97
N THR A 1005 -25.06 -33.34 58.01
CA THR A 1005 -24.72 -32.48 59.15
C THR A 1005 -25.32 -31.08 59.06
N GLN A 1006 -25.94 -30.71 57.92
CA GLN A 1006 -26.52 -29.39 57.74
C GLN A 1006 -27.86 -29.20 58.48
N PRO A 1007 -28.18 -27.98 58.96
CA PRO A 1007 -29.41 -27.70 59.71
C PRO A 1007 -30.67 -27.75 58.86
N ASN A 1008 -30.55 -27.64 57.54
CA ASN A 1008 -31.68 -27.68 56.62
C ASN A 1008 -32.00 -29.12 56.20
N ALA A 1009 -33.01 -29.72 56.85
CA ALA A 1009 -33.44 -31.10 56.61
C ALA A 1009 -33.81 -31.39 55.14
N SER A 1010 -34.13 -30.37 54.35
CA SER A 1010 -34.44 -30.56 52.94
C SER A 1010 -33.23 -31.09 52.15
N LEU A 1011 -31.99 -30.67 52.46
CA LEU A 1011 -30.75 -31.02 51.73
C LEU A 1011 -30.42 -32.53 51.70
N VAL A 1012 -31.07 -33.30 52.56
CA VAL A 1012 -30.93 -34.76 52.67
C VAL A 1012 -31.81 -35.49 51.62
N VAL A 1013 -32.71 -34.77 50.96
CA VAL A 1013 -33.52 -35.28 49.83
C VAL A 1013 -32.90 -34.77 48.53
N LEU A 1014 -32.31 -35.66 47.73
CA LEU A 1014 -31.68 -35.35 46.45
C LEU A 1014 -32.70 -35.35 45.30
N SER A 1015 -32.49 -34.48 44.32
CA SER A 1015 -33.32 -34.34 43.13
C SER A 1015 -32.50 -34.66 41.88
N GLY A 1016 -33.12 -35.17 40.81
CA GLY A 1016 -32.42 -35.40 39.53
C GLY A 1016 -31.55 -36.68 39.44
N ALA A 1017 -31.66 -37.57 40.42
CA ALA A 1017 -31.19 -38.97 40.38
C ALA A 1017 -32.40 -39.91 40.51
N ASN A 1018 -32.26 -41.19 40.16
CA ASN A 1018 -33.24 -42.22 40.54
C ASN A 1018 -32.70 -43.07 41.71
N VAL A 1019 -33.58 -43.77 42.43
CA VAL A 1019 -33.17 -44.59 43.58
C VAL A 1019 -32.19 -45.70 43.14
N GLU A 1020 -32.35 -46.24 41.93
CA GLU A 1020 -31.45 -47.26 41.37
C GLU A 1020 -30.01 -46.75 41.18
N ASP A 1021 -29.83 -45.56 40.61
CA ASP A 1021 -28.53 -44.94 40.36
C ASP A 1021 -27.85 -44.63 41.69
N LEU A 1022 -28.60 -44.17 42.71
CA LEU A 1022 -28.04 -43.94 44.05
C LEU A 1022 -27.64 -45.26 44.73
N SER A 1023 -28.44 -46.33 44.60
CA SER A 1023 -28.07 -47.65 45.14
C SER A 1023 -26.82 -48.22 44.48
N ARG A 1024 -26.70 -48.08 43.15
CA ARG A 1024 -25.52 -48.52 42.38
C ARG A 1024 -24.28 -47.71 42.80
N LEU A 1025 -24.45 -46.42 43.08
CA LEU A 1025 -23.37 -45.59 43.59
C LEU A 1025 -22.90 -46.07 44.95
N TYR A 1026 -23.81 -46.34 45.89
CA TYR A 1026 -23.43 -46.84 47.22
C TYR A 1026 -22.70 -48.18 47.15
N ASP A 1027 -23.14 -49.10 46.29
CA ASP A 1027 -22.47 -50.39 46.09
C ASP A 1027 -21.07 -50.20 45.46
N ALA A 1028 -20.94 -49.28 44.50
CA ALA A 1028 -19.66 -48.94 43.89
C ALA A 1028 -18.69 -48.28 44.91
N LEU A 1029 -19.16 -47.35 45.72
CA LEU A 1029 -18.39 -46.69 46.79
C LEU A 1029 -17.93 -47.71 47.85
N ALA A 1030 -18.85 -48.57 48.32
CA ALA A 1030 -18.55 -49.59 49.32
C ALA A 1030 -17.49 -50.61 48.86
N SER A 1031 -17.38 -50.85 47.55
CA SER A 1031 -16.40 -51.77 46.98
C SER A 1031 -14.96 -51.22 46.91
N VAL A 1032 -14.78 -49.90 47.05
CA VAL A 1032 -13.50 -49.20 46.85
C VAL A 1032 -12.98 -48.54 48.14
N LEU A 1033 -13.85 -48.19 49.08
CA LEU A 1033 -13.50 -47.42 50.27
C LEU A 1033 -12.80 -48.24 51.38
N PRO A 1034 -11.89 -47.63 52.15
CA PRO A 1034 -11.31 -48.24 53.35
C PRO A 1034 -12.33 -48.36 54.51
N SER A 1035 -12.04 -49.25 55.45
CA SER A 1035 -13.00 -49.69 56.49
C SER A 1035 -13.46 -48.61 57.47
N ASP A 1036 -12.70 -47.52 57.59
CA ASP A 1036 -13.02 -46.33 58.38
C ASP A 1036 -14.14 -45.49 57.73
N GLN A 1037 -14.07 -45.27 56.42
CA GLN A 1037 -15.09 -44.51 55.66
C GLN A 1037 -16.35 -45.34 55.34
N ALA A 1038 -16.25 -46.67 55.35
CA ALA A 1038 -17.40 -47.55 55.19
C ALA A 1038 -18.48 -47.33 56.27
N SER A 1039 -18.07 -47.01 57.50
CA SER A 1039 -19.00 -46.70 58.60
C SER A 1039 -19.74 -45.37 58.41
N VAL A 1040 -19.10 -44.38 57.79
CA VAL A 1040 -19.69 -43.08 57.44
C VAL A 1040 -20.69 -43.25 56.29
N LEU A 1041 -20.34 -44.06 55.28
CA LEU A 1041 -21.22 -44.36 54.16
C LEU A 1041 -22.53 -45.03 54.57
N GLU A 1042 -22.50 -45.99 55.52
CA GLU A 1042 -23.73 -46.62 56.03
C GLU A 1042 -24.62 -45.62 56.80
N ASN A 1043 -24.02 -44.67 57.53
CA ASN A 1043 -24.78 -43.60 58.20
C ASN A 1043 -25.42 -42.63 57.19
N VAL A 1044 -24.70 -42.31 56.12
CA VAL A 1044 -25.20 -41.49 55.01
C VAL A 1044 -26.36 -42.19 54.29
N ARG A 1045 -26.21 -43.49 54.01
CA ARG A 1045 -27.21 -44.33 53.32
C ARG A 1045 -28.55 -44.37 54.03
N LEU A 1046 -28.56 -44.32 55.37
CA LEU A 1046 -29.79 -44.30 56.17
C LEU A 1046 -30.51 -42.96 56.17
N LYS A 1047 -29.80 -41.86 55.84
CA LYS A 1047 -30.34 -40.50 55.94
C LYS A 1047 -30.75 -39.96 54.57
N ILE A 1048 -29.90 -40.11 53.54
CA ILE A 1048 -30.13 -39.51 52.22
C ILE A 1048 -31.17 -40.28 51.43
N THR A 1049 -32.17 -39.56 50.90
CA THR A 1049 -33.26 -40.10 50.07
C THR A 1049 -33.35 -39.34 48.74
N VAL A 1050 -34.11 -39.88 47.78
CA VAL A 1050 -34.29 -39.28 46.44
C VAL A 1050 -35.77 -38.91 46.27
N ASP A 1051 -36.03 -37.71 45.74
CA ASP A 1051 -37.37 -37.29 45.33
C ASP A 1051 -37.64 -37.72 43.87
N GLU A 1052 -38.43 -38.78 43.69
CA GLU A 1052 -38.78 -39.33 42.36
C GLU A 1052 -39.96 -38.58 41.69
N ASP A 1053 -40.70 -37.76 42.45
CA ASP A 1053 -41.88 -37.03 41.95
C ASP A 1053 -41.51 -35.73 41.23
N GLU A 1054 -40.28 -35.25 41.40
CA GLU A 1054 -39.77 -34.04 40.74
C GLU A 1054 -39.34 -34.34 39.29
N THR A 1055 -39.99 -33.70 38.31
CA THR A 1055 -39.77 -33.96 36.88
C THR A 1055 -38.30 -33.77 36.48
N LEU A 1056 -37.68 -34.80 35.90
CA LEU A 1056 -36.35 -34.71 35.30
C LEU A 1056 -36.32 -33.52 34.33
N PRO A 1057 -35.49 -32.50 34.58
CA PRO A 1057 -35.55 -31.31 33.75
C PRO A 1057 -34.86 -31.62 32.39
N PRO A 1058 -35.16 -30.86 31.32
CA PRO A 1058 -34.82 -31.20 29.92
C PRO A 1058 -33.32 -31.48 29.72
N PRO A 1059 -32.90 -32.21 28.67
CA PRO A 1059 -31.50 -32.50 28.43
C PRO A 1059 -30.66 -31.22 28.25
N ALA A 1060 -29.38 -31.30 28.63
CA ALA A 1060 -28.45 -30.18 28.51
C ALA A 1060 -28.40 -29.65 27.07
N VAL A 1061 -28.37 -28.33 26.93
CA VAL A 1061 -28.27 -27.65 25.64
C VAL A 1061 -26.79 -27.31 25.41
N PRO A 1062 -26.10 -27.99 24.47
CA PRO A 1062 -24.70 -27.71 24.21
C PRO A 1062 -24.54 -26.34 23.56
N LEU A 1063 -23.57 -25.56 24.04
CA LEU A 1063 -23.16 -24.33 23.36
C LEU A 1063 -22.22 -24.70 22.19
N PRO A 1064 -22.45 -24.20 20.97
CA PRO A 1064 -21.65 -24.57 19.81
C PRO A 1064 -20.28 -23.87 19.82
N GLU A 1065 -19.21 -24.66 19.74
CA GLU A 1065 -17.83 -24.15 19.62
C GLU A 1065 -17.54 -23.54 18.25
N THR A 1066 -18.11 -24.13 17.20
CA THR A 1066 -17.96 -23.69 15.81
C THR A 1066 -19.31 -23.76 15.11
N TRP A 1067 -19.47 -22.91 14.10
CA TRP A 1067 -20.63 -22.92 13.22
C TRP A 1067 -20.22 -22.42 11.83
N THR A 1068 -20.87 -22.91 10.79
CA THR A 1068 -20.57 -22.55 9.40
C THR A 1068 -21.63 -21.61 8.86
N ILE A 1069 -21.20 -20.51 8.25
CA ILE A 1069 -22.11 -19.45 7.78
C ILE A 1069 -21.67 -18.95 6.42
N THR A 1070 -22.61 -18.41 5.64
CA THR A 1070 -22.26 -17.75 4.39
C THR A 1070 -21.65 -16.38 4.67
N LEU A 1071 -20.79 -15.89 3.76
CA LEU A 1071 -20.19 -14.56 3.89
C LEU A 1071 -21.25 -13.43 3.95
N GLN A 1072 -22.38 -13.63 3.28
CA GLN A 1072 -23.49 -12.68 3.31
C GLN A 1072 -24.20 -12.68 4.66
N ASP A 1073 -24.46 -13.87 5.22
CA ASP A 1073 -25.01 -13.98 6.58
C ASP A 1073 -24.03 -13.41 7.62
N LEU A 1074 -22.71 -13.49 7.39
CA LEU A 1074 -21.69 -12.88 8.25
C LEU A 1074 -21.77 -11.36 8.23
N GLU A 1075 -21.94 -10.76 7.06
CA GLU A 1075 -22.08 -9.31 6.90
C GLU A 1075 -23.38 -8.82 7.57
N ASP A 1076 -24.51 -9.48 7.28
CA ASP A 1076 -25.81 -9.20 7.91
C ASP A 1076 -25.77 -9.38 9.44
N SER A 1077 -24.96 -10.33 9.92
CA SER A 1077 -24.80 -10.59 11.35
C SER A 1077 -24.12 -9.42 12.07
N ARG A 1078 -23.17 -8.74 11.44
CA ARG A 1078 -22.35 -7.68 12.07
C ARG A 1078 -23.06 -6.34 12.15
N HIS A 1079 -24.17 -6.17 11.43
CA HIS A 1079 -25.00 -4.99 11.58
C HIS A 1079 -25.79 -5.03 12.90
N PRO A 1080 -25.74 -3.97 13.73
CA PRO A 1080 -26.57 -3.90 14.91
C PRO A 1080 -28.03 -3.99 14.47
N MET A 1081 -28.76 -5.01 14.96
CA MET A 1081 -30.21 -5.18 14.79
C MET A 1081 -30.96 -4.06 15.53
N THR A 1082 -30.82 -2.83 15.06
CA THR A 1082 -31.71 -1.74 15.44
C THR A 1082 -32.79 -1.71 14.38
N LEU A 1083 -33.96 -2.30 14.70
CA LEU A 1083 -35.16 -1.95 13.96
C LEU A 1083 -35.34 -0.43 14.08
N PRO A 1084 -35.54 0.32 12.98
CA PRO A 1084 -35.86 1.73 13.05
C PRO A 1084 -37.14 1.89 13.89
N SER A 1085 -36.96 2.30 15.15
CA SER A 1085 -38.03 2.59 16.08
C SER A 1085 -38.55 3.99 15.75
N THR A 1086 -39.69 4.07 15.07
CA THR A 1086 -40.48 5.31 15.09
C THR A 1086 -40.78 5.66 16.54
N PRO A 1087 -40.57 6.91 16.99
CA PRO A 1087 -40.81 7.29 18.38
C PRO A 1087 -42.24 6.92 18.76
N LYS A 1088 -42.37 6.17 19.87
CA LYS A 1088 -43.68 5.83 20.43
C LYS A 1088 -44.44 7.12 20.68
N ARG A 1089 -45.56 7.30 19.98
CA ARG A 1089 -46.55 8.35 20.25
C ARG A 1089 -47.14 8.10 21.65
N ASN A 1090 -46.45 8.57 22.67
CA ASN A 1090 -47.09 8.83 23.95
C ASN A 1090 -47.92 10.09 23.73
N GLY A 1091 -49.22 9.90 23.54
CA GLY A 1091 -50.20 10.97 23.45
C GLY A 1091 -50.25 11.71 24.77
N LEU A 1092 -49.82 12.98 24.74
CA LEU A 1092 -50.29 14.10 25.58
C LEU A 1092 -49.52 15.34 25.11
N THR A 1093 -49.98 15.92 24.02
CA THR A 1093 -49.71 17.33 23.69
C THR A 1093 -50.64 18.21 24.52
N PRO A 1094 -50.13 19.09 25.39
CA PRO A 1094 -50.76 20.38 25.60
C PRO A 1094 -50.23 21.38 24.56
N ASP A 1095 -51.17 22.15 24.07
CA ASP A 1095 -51.08 23.07 22.95
C ASP A 1095 -50.08 24.22 23.19
N ILE A 1096 -49.28 24.46 22.16
CA ILE A 1096 -48.90 25.76 21.57
C ILE A 1096 -49.11 26.97 22.50
N LEU A 1097 -48.01 27.50 23.08
CA LEU A 1097 -47.65 28.93 23.17
C LEU A 1097 -46.35 29.14 23.99
N GLY A 1098 -45.20 29.11 23.30
CA GLY A 1098 -43.91 29.74 23.68
C GLY A 1098 -42.86 28.84 24.38
N PRO A 1099 -41.54 29.17 24.34
CA PRO A 1099 -40.80 30.10 23.50
C PRO A 1099 -39.77 29.39 22.59
N ILE A 1100 -39.49 30.01 21.44
CA ILE A 1100 -38.40 29.61 20.53
C ILE A 1100 -37.07 29.93 21.22
N ILE A 1101 -36.36 28.91 21.70
CA ILE A 1101 -34.94 29.02 22.02
C ILE A 1101 -34.18 28.70 20.74
N SER A 1102 -33.88 29.73 19.97
CA SER A 1102 -32.91 29.66 18.87
C SER A 1102 -31.48 29.60 19.43
N PRO A 1103 -30.55 28.85 18.81
CA PRO A 1103 -29.15 28.84 19.20
C PRO A 1103 -28.45 30.18 18.89
N PRO A 1104 -27.40 30.59 19.64
CA PRO A 1104 -26.86 31.95 19.63
C PRO A 1104 -25.84 32.24 18.51
N THR A 1105 -26.02 31.71 17.30
CA THR A 1105 -25.13 31.97 16.15
C THR A 1105 -25.82 32.46 14.88
N ALA A 1106 -27.11 32.80 14.93
CA ALA A 1106 -27.84 33.37 13.79
C ALA A 1106 -28.05 34.90 13.92
N LEU A 1107 -27.00 35.64 14.26
CA LEU A 1107 -26.96 37.11 14.15
C LEU A 1107 -25.94 37.46 13.06
N LEU A 1108 -26.39 37.44 11.81
CA LEU A 1108 -26.02 38.37 10.74
C LEU A 1108 -26.74 37.90 9.46
N ARG A 1109 -27.77 38.69 9.08
CA ARG A 1109 -28.61 38.68 7.85
C ARG A 1109 -30.05 38.20 8.06
N SER A 1110 -30.93 39.19 8.26
CA SER A 1110 -32.37 39.17 7.96
C SER A 1110 -32.62 39.98 6.65
N PRO A 1111 -33.78 39.89 5.96
CA PRO A 1111 -35.07 39.42 6.48
C PRO A 1111 -35.86 38.39 5.63
N ALA A 1112 -36.64 37.60 6.39
CA ALA A 1112 -37.97 37.08 6.11
C ALA A 1112 -38.40 36.83 4.65
N ALA A 1113 -38.41 35.55 4.27
CA ALA A 1113 -39.40 35.02 3.33
C ALA A 1113 -40.04 33.77 3.96
N THR A 1114 -41.25 33.96 4.46
CA THR A 1114 -42.21 32.91 4.81
C THR A 1114 -42.56 32.12 3.56
N GLY A 1115 -42.30 30.80 3.54
CA GLY A 1115 -42.68 29.96 2.41
C GLY A 1115 -42.13 28.55 2.51
N LEU A 1116 -42.77 27.71 3.31
CA LEU A 1116 -42.57 26.26 3.30
C LEU A 1116 -42.86 25.69 1.90
N THR A 1117 -41.82 25.34 1.14
CA THR A 1117 -41.88 24.26 0.14
C THR A 1117 -40.49 23.66 -0.05
N LYS A 1118 -40.29 22.45 0.49
CA LYS A 1118 -39.16 21.58 0.16
C LYS A 1118 -39.35 21.07 -1.28
N LYS A 1119 -38.39 21.36 -2.17
CA LYS A 1119 -38.23 20.62 -3.43
C LYS A 1119 -37.37 19.39 -3.14
N TYR A 1120 -37.96 18.21 -3.30
CA TYR A 1120 -37.24 16.94 -3.36
C TYR A 1120 -36.97 16.63 -4.83
N SER A 1121 -35.70 16.57 -5.22
CA SER A 1121 -35.27 15.99 -6.49
C SER A 1121 -34.84 14.54 -6.25
N ASN A 1122 -35.44 13.63 -7.02
CA ASN A 1122 -35.12 12.20 -7.18
C ASN A 1122 -35.62 11.24 -6.09
N ASN A 1123 -36.80 10.64 -6.33
CA ASN A 1123 -37.00 9.17 -6.31
C ASN A 1123 -38.43 8.77 -6.73
N ASP A 1124 -38.56 8.38 -8.00
CA ASP A 1124 -38.97 7.05 -8.49
C ASP A 1124 -39.94 6.11 -7.72
N PHE A 1125 -40.82 6.60 -6.85
CA PHE A 1125 -41.81 5.73 -6.18
C PHE A 1125 -43.25 6.26 -6.19
N ARG A 1126 -43.68 6.88 -7.29
CA ARG A 1126 -45.11 7.19 -7.52
C ARG A 1126 -45.53 7.02 -8.97
N HIS A 1127 -45.51 5.78 -9.47
CA HIS A 1127 -46.35 5.39 -10.61
C HIS A 1127 -47.31 4.24 -10.30
N LEU A 1128 -47.49 3.89 -9.02
CA LEU A 1128 -48.48 2.91 -8.59
C LEU A 1128 -49.31 3.46 -7.43
N ARG A 1129 -50.61 3.56 -7.68
CA ARG A 1129 -51.73 3.82 -6.75
C ARG A 1129 -52.09 5.30 -6.51
N GLN A 1130 -52.74 5.88 -7.51
CA GLN A 1130 -53.94 6.69 -7.24
C GLN A 1130 -55.07 6.19 -8.14
N LEU A 1131 -55.92 5.33 -7.56
CA LEU A 1131 -57.31 5.21 -7.99
C LEU A 1131 -58.17 5.64 -6.82
N SER A 1132 -59.03 6.63 -7.06
CA SER A 1132 -60.37 6.71 -6.49
C SER A 1132 -61.11 7.89 -7.12
N ALA A 1133 -61.48 7.73 -8.39
CA ALA A 1133 -62.73 8.32 -8.87
C ALA A 1133 -63.78 7.21 -8.80
N SER A 1134 -64.74 7.43 -7.89
CA SER A 1134 -66.03 6.78 -7.78
C SER A 1134 -66.63 6.35 -9.12
N MET A 1135 -67.19 5.14 -9.19
CA MET A 1135 -68.64 4.92 -9.31
C MET A 1135 -68.98 3.49 -9.77
N GLN A 1136 -69.88 2.87 -9.00
CA GLN A 1136 -71.02 2.07 -9.47
C GLN A 1136 -70.82 0.80 -10.32
N ASN A 1137 -71.29 -0.28 -9.70
CA ASN A 1137 -72.27 -1.24 -10.23
C ASN A 1137 -71.86 -2.40 -11.17
N THR A 1138 -72.21 -3.58 -10.63
CA THR A 1138 -72.92 -4.71 -11.26
C THR A 1138 -72.15 -5.71 -12.12
N SER A 1139 -71.93 -6.88 -11.51
CA SER A 1139 -72.29 -8.22 -12.01
C SER A 1139 -71.99 -8.60 -13.47
N ARG A 1140 -71.07 -9.54 -13.68
CA ARG A 1140 -71.30 -10.91 -14.19
C ARG A 1140 -69.97 -11.59 -14.58
N LEU A 1141 -70.03 -12.92 -14.55
CA LEU A 1141 -68.98 -13.94 -14.74
C LEU A 1141 -68.75 -14.27 -16.25
N PRO A 1142 -67.83 -15.20 -16.61
CA PRO A 1142 -66.80 -15.07 -17.65
C PRO A 1142 -67.15 -15.82 -18.96
N SER A 1143 -66.33 -15.68 -20.01
CA SER A 1143 -66.37 -16.57 -21.18
C SER A 1143 -65.09 -16.50 -22.04
N THR A 1144 -64.36 -17.60 -22.02
CA THR A 1144 -63.76 -18.37 -23.13
C THR A 1144 -63.72 -17.84 -24.59
N HIS A 1145 -62.63 -18.26 -25.24
CA HIS A 1145 -62.36 -18.50 -26.68
C HIS A 1145 -61.97 -17.32 -27.58
N GLY A 1146 -60.91 -17.56 -28.37
CA GLY A 1146 -60.56 -16.72 -29.52
C GLY A 1146 -59.11 -16.89 -29.96
N GLU A 1147 -58.86 -17.94 -30.74
CA GLU A 1147 -57.65 -18.15 -31.53
C GLU A 1147 -57.35 -16.99 -32.52
N THR A 1148 -56.14 -17.06 -33.08
CA THR A 1148 -55.74 -16.62 -34.43
C THR A 1148 -55.30 -15.17 -34.71
N SER A 1149 -54.02 -15.11 -35.07
CA SER A 1149 -53.48 -14.59 -36.34
C SER A 1149 -53.14 -13.09 -36.49
N VAL A 1150 -51.84 -12.89 -36.75
CA VAL A 1150 -51.26 -12.12 -37.86
C VAL A 1150 -51.48 -10.59 -37.83
N GLN A 1151 -50.44 -9.86 -37.41
CA GLN A 1151 -49.43 -9.27 -38.31
C GLN A 1151 -48.12 -9.04 -37.56
#